data_AF-A0A151IBY3-F1
#
_entry.id   AF-A0A151IBY3-F1
#
_cell.length_a   1.000
_cell.length_b   1.000
_cell.length_c   1.000
_cell.angle_alpha   90.00
_cell.angle_beta   90.00
_cell.angle_gamma   90.00
#
_symmetry.space_group_name_H-M   'P 1'
#
loop_
_entity.id
_entity.type
_entity.pdbx_description
1 polymer ?
#
loop_
_entity_poly.entity_id
_entity_poly.type
_entity_poly.pdbx_seq_one_letter_code
_entity_poly.pdbx_strand_id
1 'polypeptide(L)'
;MGEPLGLSSSEVRKLCKTPDPSTNGYIMQQTMFRIKDPRITLPFYTEVLGMTLLQKLDFPEMQFSLYFLGYEDQDEIPLDRRESIEWTFRRKAVIELTHNWGSETDPDVKYYNGNIDPKGFGHIGIAVPDVNKACQRFEMFGVEFVKKPNDGKMKGIAFIKDPDGYWIEILHGANIANYMLGMVEDRKYEISSRIECDGYRGTLKYVGPVGNTKGEWLGIDWDDSTRGKHNGTYEGIEYFQARHSTSGSFIRPGKAKFGISCPQAIKMRYGLIDDELAGIDRDEVSSLRKEMNAPFLELVGFSKVNKKQSKFDQLKIVWLREQCVSDVGELQELEELCPNLEELDLSRNLINSWKIVVDICSQLRFLIRLNVSENHLPVEDVSALKDSFPTVKHLTIARMNYNWFDIWQCTSMFPSIEELSVSFNIITTVDDITANINLMKIVILILEGNLISSWDEILKLGSLPCLEYLNLNLNKIDRIRFLSSTTTDKTASFPMLRQLHISENHISKWQSISELDKLSNLEDLKFRGNPILENETVETARQLIIARIAKLTILNGTEVLHDERRGAEYDYLKLYLPVWLETESNSKKRTLFINEHPRYPILVDKYGIADIPSAKPKVEMISNVITVEFVCPDDPHQPRGIKRKILKDMEVQKMIGLAQRLFKTGGKIPALSFIPRNLSNDEISLDKPLQELSYYSIQDGDQVLVRW
;
A
#
# COMPACT_ATOMS: atom_id res chain seq x y z
N MET A 1 22.15 10.32 43.72
CA MET A 1 20.82 9.78 44.10
C MET A 1 20.21 9.22 42.84
N GLY A 2 19.78 7.96 42.84
CA GLY A 2 19.16 7.33 41.66
C GLY A 2 17.87 8.05 41.30
N GLU A 3 17.53 8.10 40.00
CA GLU A 3 16.21 8.53 39.57
C GLU A 3 15.15 7.60 40.16
N PRO A 4 14.01 8.12 40.62
CA PRO A 4 12.93 7.30 41.13
C PRO A 4 12.40 6.40 40.01
N LEU A 5 12.54 5.08 40.18
CA LEU A 5 11.92 4.07 39.32
C LEU A 5 10.64 3.57 40.00
N GLY A 6 9.62 3.26 39.20
CA GLY A 6 8.42 2.58 39.70
C GLY A 6 8.75 1.13 40.13
N LEU A 7 7.88 0.54 40.96
CA LEU A 7 7.97 -0.88 41.30
C LEU A 7 7.76 -1.73 40.05
N SER A 8 8.59 -2.75 39.86
CA SER A 8 8.38 -3.70 38.74
C SER A 8 7.08 -4.49 38.93
N SER A 9 6.45 -4.95 37.84
CA SER A 9 5.27 -5.84 37.92
C SER A 9 5.54 -7.09 38.80
N SER A 10 6.79 -7.58 38.79
CA SER A 10 7.21 -8.71 39.62
C SER A 10 7.25 -8.37 41.12
N GLU A 11 7.67 -7.16 41.45
CA GLU A 11 7.74 -6.66 42.82
C GLU A 11 6.35 -6.36 43.36
N VAL A 12 5.49 -5.71 42.56
CA VAL A 12 4.08 -5.49 42.89
C VAL A 12 3.39 -6.83 43.20
N ARG A 13 3.57 -7.84 42.34
CA ARG A 13 2.99 -9.18 42.57
C ARG A 13 3.49 -9.85 43.86
N LYS A 14 4.74 -9.62 44.27
CA LYS A 14 5.28 -10.14 45.53
C LYS A 14 4.73 -9.42 46.76
N LEU A 15 4.44 -8.11 46.62
CA LEU A 15 3.85 -7.30 47.67
C LEU A 15 2.35 -7.61 47.86
N CYS A 16 1.65 -7.95 46.78
CA CYS A 16 0.26 -8.38 46.82
C CYS A 16 0.14 -9.78 47.43
N LYS A 17 -0.64 -9.89 48.51
CA LYS A 17 -1.01 -11.16 49.13
C LYS A 17 -2.39 -11.59 48.66
N THR A 18 -2.67 -12.88 48.66
CA THR A 18 -4.04 -13.37 48.50
C THR A 18 -4.89 -12.86 49.66
N PRO A 19 -6.11 -12.33 49.40
CA PRO A 19 -7.01 -11.89 50.46
C PRO A 19 -7.27 -13.01 51.47
N ASP A 20 -7.27 -12.67 52.75
CA ASP A 20 -7.58 -13.63 53.80
C ASP A 20 -9.07 -14.03 53.70
N PRO A 21 -9.43 -15.32 53.78
CA PRO A 21 -10.83 -15.76 53.72
C PRO A 21 -11.76 -15.06 54.72
N SER A 22 -11.25 -14.57 55.85
CA SER A 22 -12.03 -13.79 56.83
C SER A 22 -12.52 -12.43 56.29
N THR A 23 -11.90 -11.91 55.24
CA THR A 23 -12.31 -10.68 54.55
C THR A 23 -13.33 -10.93 53.43
N ASN A 24 -13.76 -12.18 53.24
CA ASN A 24 -14.75 -12.51 52.23
C ASN A 24 -16.07 -11.79 52.51
N GLY A 25 -16.62 -11.12 51.50
CA GLY A 25 -17.81 -10.28 51.64
C GLY A 25 -17.53 -8.83 52.08
N TYR A 26 -16.29 -8.45 52.37
CA TYR A 26 -15.95 -7.04 52.55
C TYR A 26 -16.13 -6.29 51.22
N ILE A 27 -16.74 -5.10 51.28
CA ILE A 27 -16.98 -4.25 50.12
C ILE A 27 -16.48 -2.83 50.38
N MET A 28 -16.07 -2.13 49.32
CA MET A 28 -15.99 -0.67 49.36
C MET A 28 -17.44 -0.16 49.26
N GLN A 29 -17.99 0.26 50.40
CA GLN A 29 -19.33 0.81 50.49
C GLN A 29 -19.29 2.25 49.96
N GLN A 30 -18.86 3.22 50.78
CA GLN A 30 -18.91 4.63 50.38
C GLN A 30 -17.54 5.32 50.31
N THR A 31 -17.50 6.40 49.53
CA THR A 31 -16.57 7.53 49.75
C THR A 31 -17.37 8.75 50.18
N MET A 32 -16.85 9.54 51.13
CA MET A 32 -17.56 10.68 51.71
C MET A 32 -16.97 12.01 51.27
N PHE A 33 -17.82 12.89 50.74
CA PHE A 33 -17.51 14.29 50.46
C PHE A 33 -18.24 15.21 51.42
N ARG A 34 -17.54 16.24 51.87
CA ARG A 34 -18.18 17.34 52.61
C ARG A 34 -18.64 18.36 51.60
N ILE A 35 -19.90 18.75 51.73
CA ILE A 35 -20.54 19.67 50.79
C ILE A 35 -21.03 20.91 51.51
N LYS A 36 -20.96 22.06 50.82
CA LYS A 36 -21.35 23.34 51.41
C LYS A 36 -22.86 23.57 51.34
N ASP A 37 -23.48 23.30 50.19
CA ASP A 37 -24.91 23.54 50.00
C ASP A 37 -25.59 22.37 49.26
N PRO A 38 -26.38 21.53 49.96
CA PRO A 38 -27.08 20.42 49.32
C PRO A 38 -28.08 20.86 48.25
N ARG A 39 -28.55 22.11 48.25
CA ARG A 39 -29.50 22.63 47.26
C ARG A 39 -28.88 22.77 45.88
N ILE A 40 -27.55 22.91 45.80
CA ILE A 40 -26.79 22.98 44.54
C ILE A 40 -26.15 21.62 44.26
N THR A 41 -25.66 20.95 45.31
CA THR A 41 -24.93 19.68 45.15
C THR A 41 -25.84 18.50 44.82
N LEU A 42 -27.05 18.38 45.40
CA LEU A 42 -27.94 17.26 45.07
C LEU A 42 -28.40 17.27 43.60
N PRO A 43 -28.83 18.41 43.00
CA PRO A 43 -29.14 18.47 41.56
C PRO A 43 -27.95 18.11 40.68
N PHE A 44 -26.73 18.51 41.06
CA PHE A 44 -25.53 18.12 40.30
C PHE A 44 -25.37 16.60 40.25
N TYR A 45 -25.39 15.91 41.39
CA TYR A 45 -25.22 14.46 41.40
C TYR A 45 -26.42 13.69 40.81
N THR A 46 -27.64 14.20 40.95
CA THR A 46 -28.85 13.51 40.47
C THR A 46 -29.17 13.82 39.01
N GLU A 47 -29.24 15.10 38.62
CA GLU A 47 -29.63 15.51 37.27
C GLU A 47 -28.45 15.49 36.30
N VAL A 48 -27.30 16.06 36.69
CA VAL A 48 -26.14 16.16 35.79
C VAL A 48 -25.49 14.79 35.63
N LEU A 49 -25.21 14.11 36.74
CA LEU A 49 -24.52 12.81 36.74
C LEU A 49 -25.46 11.60 36.70
N GLY A 50 -26.76 11.77 36.92
CA GLY A 50 -27.73 10.68 36.79
C GLY A 50 -27.76 9.70 37.97
N MET A 51 -27.33 10.10 39.16
CA MET A 51 -27.40 9.26 40.35
C MET A 51 -28.80 9.32 41.01
N THR A 52 -29.16 8.27 41.73
CA THR A 52 -30.36 8.17 42.55
C THR A 52 -30.02 8.47 44.01
N LEU A 53 -30.84 9.29 44.69
CA LEU A 53 -30.76 9.45 46.14
C LEU A 53 -31.29 8.18 46.83
N LEU A 54 -30.39 7.42 47.44
CA LEU A 54 -30.69 6.16 48.10
C LEU A 54 -31.20 6.38 49.53
N GLN A 55 -30.56 7.32 50.25
CA GLN A 55 -30.91 7.61 51.63
C GLN A 55 -30.58 9.04 52.05
N LYS A 56 -31.44 9.63 52.90
CA LYS A 56 -31.16 10.84 53.67
C LYS A 56 -31.28 10.55 55.16
N LEU A 57 -30.25 10.88 55.92
CA LEU A 57 -30.21 10.76 57.38
C LEU A 57 -29.95 12.13 57.99
N ASP A 58 -30.80 12.57 58.91
CA ASP A 58 -30.61 13.82 59.66
C ASP A 58 -30.20 13.53 61.09
N PHE A 59 -29.27 14.33 61.60
CA PHE A 59 -28.79 14.25 62.98
C PHE A 59 -28.94 15.62 63.66
N PRO A 60 -30.17 16.00 64.10
CA PRO A 60 -30.44 17.34 64.59
C PRO A 60 -29.60 17.77 65.80
N GLU A 61 -29.33 16.84 66.72
CA GLU A 61 -28.50 17.12 67.91
C GLU A 61 -27.04 17.42 67.53
N MET A 62 -26.56 16.88 66.41
CA MET A 62 -25.20 17.09 65.90
C MET A 62 -25.13 18.08 64.73
N GLN A 63 -26.28 18.61 64.29
CA GLN A 63 -26.42 19.61 63.23
C GLN A 63 -25.75 19.23 61.90
N PHE A 64 -25.97 18.00 61.44
CA PHE A 64 -25.59 17.60 60.09
C PHE A 64 -26.59 16.64 59.45
N SER A 65 -26.52 16.56 58.11
CA SER A 65 -27.27 15.62 57.29
C SER A 65 -26.33 14.81 56.41
N LEU A 66 -26.68 13.55 56.17
CA LEU A 66 -26.02 12.66 55.23
C LEU A 66 -26.95 12.34 54.07
N TYR A 67 -26.41 12.37 52.86
CA TYR A 67 -27.11 11.98 51.64
C TYR A 67 -26.29 10.90 50.93
N PHE A 68 -26.89 9.74 50.70
CA PHE A 68 -26.25 8.61 50.03
C PHE A 68 -26.76 8.51 48.60
N LEU A 69 -25.87 8.56 47.62
CA LEU A 69 -26.19 8.52 46.19
C LEU A 69 -25.45 7.40 45.47
N GLY A 70 -26.12 6.78 44.49
CA GLY A 70 -25.54 5.72 43.66
C GLY A 70 -26.33 5.52 42.36
N TYR A 71 -25.95 4.56 41.54
CA TYR A 71 -26.59 4.24 40.26
C TYR A 71 -27.58 3.08 40.36
N GLU A 72 -28.25 2.94 41.49
CA GLU A 72 -29.27 1.92 41.71
C GLU A 72 -30.63 2.43 41.21
N ASP A 73 -31.52 1.48 40.88
CA ASP A 73 -32.91 1.80 40.53
C ASP A 73 -33.66 2.27 41.79
N GLN A 74 -34.45 3.34 41.65
CA GLN A 74 -35.26 3.88 42.72
C GLN A 74 -36.33 2.87 43.18
N ASP A 75 -36.83 2.04 42.27
CA ASP A 75 -37.87 1.04 42.57
C ASP A 75 -37.34 -0.15 43.39
N GLU A 76 -36.01 -0.32 43.47
CA GLU A 76 -35.37 -1.35 44.29
C GLU A 76 -35.19 -0.94 45.76
N ILE A 77 -35.39 0.33 46.10
CA ILE A 77 -35.22 0.84 47.45
C ILE A 77 -36.40 0.35 48.32
N PRO A 78 -36.15 -0.41 49.40
CA PRO A 78 -37.23 -0.86 50.28
C PRO A 78 -38.02 0.30 50.88
N LEU A 79 -39.34 0.13 51.03
CA LEU A 79 -40.23 1.13 51.61
C LEU A 79 -40.09 1.22 53.14
N ASP A 80 -39.73 0.12 53.81
CA ASP A 80 -39.49 0.14 55.25
C ASP A 80 -38.20 0.92 55.56
N ARG A 81 -38.25 1.76 56.60
CA ARG A 81 -37.16 2.67 56.95
C ARG A 81 -35.88 1.93 57.34
N ARG A 82 -36.00 0.88 58.15
CA ARG A 82 -34.85 0.11 58.63
C ARG A 82 -34.24 -0.68 57.47
N GLU A 83 -35.09 -1.35 56.69
CA GLU A 83 -34.65 -2.12 55.53
C GLU A 83 -33.99 -1.24 54.46
N SER A 84 -34.54 -0.05 54.19
CA SER A 84 -33.95 0.94 53.27
C SER A 84 -32.55 1.37 53.69
N ILE A 85 -32.35 1.66 54.98
CA ILE A 85 -31.03 1.99 55.53
C ILE A 85 -30.09 0.81 55.35
N GLU A 86 -30.46 -0.38 55.82
CA GLU A 86 -29.62 -1.56 55.72
C GLU A 86 -29.27 -1.90 54.27
N TRP A 87 -30.23 -1.79 53.36
CA TRP A 87 -30.06 -2.00 51.93
C TRP A 87 -29.03 -1.04 51.33
N THR A 88 -29.12 0.25 51.68
CA THR A 88 -28.17 1.29 51.26
C THR A 88 -26.77 0.93 51.72
N PHE A 89 -26.60 0.51 52.98
CA PHE A 89 -25.29 0.15 53.54
C PHE A 89 -24.71 -1.17 53.03
N ARG A 90 -25.43 -1.90 52.17
CA ARG A 90 -24.95 -3.09 51.47
C ARG A 90 -24.59 -2.81 50.00
N ARG A 91 -24.84 -1.59 49.48
CA ARG A 91 -24.46 -1.21 48.12
C ARG A 91 -22.96 -0.95 48.02
N LYS A 92 -22.42 -1.14 46.81
CA LYS A 92 -21.00 -0.88 46.51
C LYS A 92 -20.88 0.52 45.89
N ALA A 93 -19.73 1.18 46.11
CA ALA A 93 -19.35 2.42 45.42
C ALA A 93 -20.39 3.56 45.52
N VAL A 94 -20.93 3.78 46.72
CA VAL A 94 -21.87 4.87 47.04
C VAL A 94 -21.10 6.17 47.31
N ILE A 95 -21.71 7.30 46.97
CA ILE A 95 -21.24 8.63 47.40
C ILE A 95 -22.03 9.04 48.64
N GLU A 96 -21.33 9.30 49.75
CA GLU A 96 -21.89 9.94 50.93
C GLU A 96 -21.59 11.45 50.89
N LEU A 97 -22.63 12.29 50.82
CA LEU A 97 -22.49 13.73 50.94
C LEU A 97 -22.85 14.14 52.37
N THR A 98 -21.89 14.72 53.08
CA THR A 98 -22.09 15.23 54.44
C THR A 98 -22.23 16.74 54.41
N HIS A 99 -23.39 17.22 54.85
CA HIS A 99 -23.68 18.65 54.97
C HIS A 99 -23.77 19.03 56.46
N ASN A 100 -22.89 19.93 56.89
CA ASN A 100 -22.99 20.55 58.22
C ASN A 100 -23.91 21.76 58.11
N TRP A 101 -24.93 21.83 58.96
CA TRP A 101 -25.96 22.87 58.86
C TRP A 101 -25.36 24.26 59.09
N GLY A 102 -25.77 25.24 58.29
CA GLY A 102 -25.27 26.62 58.33
C GLY A 102 -24.05 26.88 57.44
N SER A 103 -23.36 25.83 56.97
CA SER A 103 -22.21 25.97 56.05
C SER A 103 -22.60 26.64 54.73
N GLU A 104 -23.84 26.48 54.28
CA GLU A 104 -24.39 27.06 53.07
C GLU A 104 -24.49 28.59 53.10
N THR A 105 -24.52 29.17 54.31
CA THR A 105 -24.58 30.63 54.53
C THR A 105 -23.27 31.22 55.01
N ASP A 106 -22.29 30.39 55.38
CA ASP A 106 -21.01 30.83 55.91
C ASP A 106 -19.99 31.08 54.77
N PRO A 107 -19.53 32.33 54.54
CA PRO A 107 -18.58 32.64 53.48
C PRO A 107 -17.18 32.06 53.73
N ASP A 108 -16.81 31.79 54.99
CA ASP A 108 -15.48 31.34 55.38
C ASP A 108 -15.33 29.81 55.26
N VAL A 109 -16.44 29.08 55.18
CA VAL A 109 -16.41 27.62 54.96
C VAL A 109 -15.97 27.32 53.52
N LYS A 110 -14.83 26.63 53.42
CA LYS A 110 -14.29 26.00 52.20
C LYS A 110 -13.77 24.61 52.53
N TYR A 111 -14.07 23.64 51.67
CA TYR A 111 -13.54 22.28 51.80
C TYR A 111 -12.32 22.07 50.91
N TYR A 112 -11.39 21.24 51.37
CA TYR A 112 -10.19 20.88 50.60
C TYR A 112 -10.50 19.66 49.73
N ASN A 113 -10.40 19.84 48.41
CA ASN A 113 -10.66 18.78 47.43
C ASN A 113 -9.48 17.80 47.22
N GLY A 114 -8.32 18.07 47.82
CA GLY A 114 -7.12 17.23 47.72
C GLY A 114 -6.22 17.47 46.49
N ASN A 115 -6.61 18.34 45.55
CA ASN A 115 -5.87 18.62 44.31
C ASN A 115 -4.99 19.87 44.35
N ILE A 116 -4.85 20.49 45.53
CA ILE A 116 -3.95 21.63 45.80
C ILE A 116 -2.81 21.14 46.70
N ASP A 117 -1.59 21.67 46.52
CA ASP A 117 -0.42 21.20 47.26
C ASP A 117 -0.50 21.44 48.78
N PRO A 118 -0.11 20.46 49.62
CA PRO A 118 0.34 19.12 49.24
C PRO A 118 -0.84 18.23 48.79
N LYS A 119 -0.71 17.62 47.61
CA LYS A 119 -1.78 16.81 47.01
C LYS A 119 -2.05 15.54 47.81
N GLY A 120 -3.33 15.15 47.86
CA GLY A 120 -3.84 13.98 48.56
C GLY A 120 -4.87 13.24 47.72
N PHE A 121 -6.14 13.29 48.14
CA PHE A 121 -7.27 12.73 47.37
C PHE A 121 -7.28 13.27 45.93
N GLY A 122 -7.30 12.38 44.94
CA GLY A 122 -7.26 12.73 43.53
C GLY A 122 -8.65 13.02 42.97
N HIS A 123 -9.45 11.98 42.75
CA HIS A 123 -10.76 12.09 42.12
C HIS A 123 -11.59 10.82 42.34
N ILE A 124 -12.88 10.89 42.00
CA ILE A 124 -13.70 9.71 41.70
C ILE A 124 -13.82 9.53 40.19
N GLY A 125 -13.97 8.28 39.73
CA GLY A 125 -14.19 7.96 38.33
C GLY A 125 -15.64 7.55 38.05
N ILE A 126 -16.22 8.07 36.97
CA ILE A 126 -17.54 7.71 36.46
C ILE A 126 -17.38 7.16 35.05
N ALA A 127 -17.76 5.89 34.88
CA ALA A 127 -17.78 5.24 33.58
C ALA A 127 -19.06 5.63 32.83
N VAL A 128 -18.91 6.10 31.59
CA VAL A 128 -20.01 6.47 30.70
C VAL A 128 -19.96 5.68 29.39
N PRO A 129 -21.11 5.48 28.72
CA PRO A 129 -21.14 4.82 27.41
C PRO A 129 -20.40 5.63 26.32
N ASP A 130 -20.46 6.96 26.40
CA ASP A 130 -19.84 7.87 25.43
C ASP A 130 -19.38 9.15 26.13
N VAL A 131 -18.05 9.35 26.20
CA VAL A 131 -17.44 10.50 26.87
C VAL A 131 -17.77 11.81 26.18
N ASN A 132 -17.88 11.83 24.85
CA ASN A 132 -18.17 13.06 24.11
C ASN A 132 -19.62 13.51 24.33
N LYS A 133 -20.58 12.57 24.28
CA LYS A 133 -21.99 12.87 24.57
C LYS A 133 -22.19 13.32 26.01
N ALA A 134 -21.52 12.67 26.97
CA ALA A 134 -21.54 13.10 28.37
C ALA A 134 -20.99 14.53 28.52
N CYS A 135 -19.87 14.86 27.87
CA CYS A 135 -19.29 16.20 27.94
C CYS A 135 -20.20 17.27 27.31
N GLN A 136 -20.85 16.99 26.18
CA GLN A 136 -21.86 17.89 25.59
C GLN A 136 -23.00 18.16 26.57
N ARG A 137 -23.49 17.11 27.25
CA ARG A 137 -24.49 17.26 28.31
C ARG A 137 -23.97 18.18 29.42
N PHE A 138 -22.76 17.95 29.93
CA PHE A 138 -22.18 18.76 31.00
C PHE A 138 -22.03 20.24 30.61
N GLU A 139 -21.67 20.53 29.36
CA GLU A 139 -21.63 21.90 28.83
C GLU A 139 -23.02 22.56 28.84
N MET A 140 -24.08 21.82 28.46
CA MET A 140 -25.46 22.34 28.52
C MET A 140 -25.90 22.69 29.94
N PHE A 141 -25.40 21.98 30.94
CA PHE A 141 -25.66 22.25 32.37
C PHE A 141 -24.68 23.27 32.98
N GLY A 142 -23.75 23.84 32.21
CA GLY A 142 -22.80 24.83 32.68
C GLY A 142 -21.76 24.29 33.67
N VAL A 143 -21.45 23.00 33.61
CA VAL A 143 -20.47 22.35 34.49
C VAL A 143 -19.06 22.86 34.19
N GLU A 144 -18.28 23.12 35.24
CA GLU A 144 -16.89 23.53 35.10
C GLU A 144 -15.98 22.34 34.74
N PHE A 145 -15.23 22.46 33.65
CA PHE A 145 -14.24 21.47 33.24
C PHE A 145 -12.86 21.81 33.81
N VAL A 146 -12.22 20.82 34.41
CA VAL A 146 -10.77 20.83 34.66
C VAL A 146 -10.03 20.54 33.36
N LYS A 147 -10.54 19.57 32.58
CA LYS A 147 -9.92 19.08 31.34
C LYS A 147 -10.98 18.48 30.42
N LYS A 148 -11.05 18.90 29.15
CA LYS A 148 -11.97 18.30 28.15
C LYS A 148 -11.41 17.01 27.55
N PRO A 149 -12.23 16.17 26.88
CA PRO A 149 -11.82 14.87 26.33
C PRO A 149 -10.61 14.89 25.40
N ASN A 150 -10.40 16.01 24.70
CA ASN A 150 -9.35 16.20 23.72
C ASN A 150 -8.21 17.10 24.20
N ASP A 151 -8.28 17.60 25.43
CA ASP A 151 -7.22 18.40 26.01
C ASP A 151 -6.12 17.47 26.55
N GLY A 152 -4.85 17.79 26.35
CA GLY A 152 -3.72 17.01 26.91
C GLY A 152 -3.31 15.75 26.13
N LYS A 153 -2.40 14.95 26.73
CA LYS A 153 -1.75 13.80 26.08
C LYS A 153 -2.64 12.55 25.99
N MET A 154 -3.47 12.31 27.01
CA MET A 154 -4.45 11.22 27.03
C MET A 154 -5.78 11.75 26.50
N LYS A 155 -6.19 11.25 25.33
CA LYS A 155 -7.47 11.57 24.68
C LYS A 155 -8.54 10.58 25.12
N GLY A 156 -9.79 11.00 25.09
CA GLY A 156 -10.94 10.16 25.44
C GLY A 156 -11.26 10.07 26.94
N ILE A 157 -10.68 10.96 27.75
CA ILE A 157 -11.02 11.15 29.17
C ILE A 157 -11.24 12.63 29.47
N ALA A 158 -12.21 12.94 30.32
CA ALA A 158 -12.46 14.31 30.80
C ALA A 158 -12.41 14.38 32.32
N PHE A 159 -12.16 15.58 32.83
CA PHE A 159 -12.27 15.89 34.26
C PHE A 159 -13.18 17.11 34.43
N ILE A 160 -14.20 16.95 35.27
CA ILE A 160 -15.12 18.02 35.67
C ILE A 160 -14.99 18.30 37.17
N LYS A 161 -15.52 19.44 37.61
CA LYS A 161 -15.65 19.77 39.03
C LYS A 161 -17.10 19.64 39.48
N ASP A 162 -17.29 19.13 40.70
CA ASP A 162 -18.54 19.30 41.43
C ASP A 162 -18.64 20.74 42.00
N PRO A 163 -19.78 21.12 42.60
CA PRO A 163 -19.99 22.47 43.14
C PRO A 163 -18.99 22.89 44.24
N ASP A 164 -18.42 21.93 44.96
CA ASP A 164 -17.44 22.16 46.03
C ASP A 164 -15.97 22.00 45.52
N GLY A 165 -15.79 21.73 44.23
CA GLY A 165 -14.51 21.67 43.54
C GLY A 165 -13.81 20.31 43.53
N TYR A 166 -14.47 19.23 43.96
CA TYR A 166 -13.97 17.87 43.83
C TYR A 166 -13.88 17.44 42.37
N TRP A 167 -12.80 16.76 42.01
CA TRP A 167 -12.56 16.33 40.64
C TRP A 167 -13.28 15.00 40.38
N ILE A 168 -13.91 14.92 39.21
CA ILE A 168 -14.61 13.73 38.73
C ILE A 168 -14.05 13.39 37.35
N GLU A 169 -13.44 12.21 37.23
CA GLU A 169 -12.94 11.66 35.98
C GLU A 169 -14.07 10.96 35.22
N ILE A 170 -14.21 11.29 33.93
CA ILE A 170 -15.21 10.74 33.04
C ILE A 170 -14.49 9.89 32.00
N LEU A 171 -14.83 8.60 31.97
CA LEU A 171 -14.11 7.59 31.18
C LEU A 171 -15.06 6.60 30.51
N HIS A 172 -14.62 5.98 29.42
CA HIS A 172 -15.28 4.84 28.80
C HIS A 172 -14.37 3.62 28.87
N GLY A 173 -14.87 2.50 29.38
CA GLY A 173 -14.08 1.31 29.70
C GLY A 173 -13.26 0.77 28.52
N ALA A 174 -13.87 0.62 27.34
CA ALA A 174 -13.15 0.10 26.17
C ALA A 174 -12.11 1.10 25.63
N ASN A 175 -12.44 2.40 25.62
CA ASN A 175 -11.54 3.44 25.13
C ASN A 175 -10.29 3.55 26.01
N ILE A 176 -10.47 3.51 27.33
CA ILE A 176 -9.34 3.57 28.25
C ILE A 176 -8.49 2.31 28.19
N ALA A 177 -9.09 1.12 28.01
CA ALA A 177 -8.34 -0.11 27.82
C ALA A 177 -7.44 -0.06 26.57
N ASN A 178 -8.00 0.36 25.42
CA ASN A 178 -7.25 0.50 24.17
C ASN A 178 -6.09 1.50 24.28
N TYR A 179 -6.31 2.63 24.95
CA TYR A 179 -5.26 3.62 25.19
C TYR A 179 -4.18 3.11 26.15
N MET A 180 -4.59 2.49 27.27
CA MET A 180 -3.66 1.98 28.28
C MET A 180 -2.81 0.83 27.71
N LEU A 181 -3.34 -0.05 26.86
CA LEU A 181 -2.57 -1.10 26.18
C LEU A 181 -1.46 -0.55 25.25
N GLY A 182 -1.58 0.72 24.82
CA GLY A 182 -0.54 1.42 24.07
C GLY A 182 0.52 2.11 24.95
N MET A 183 0.25 2.32 26.24
CA MET A 183 1.09 3.10 27.16
C MET A 183 1.65 2.31 28.34
N VAL A 184 1.10 1.13 28.65
CA VAL A 184 1.49 0.27 29.77
C VAL A 184 2.64 -0.65 29.34
N GLU A 185 3.72 -0.69 30.13
CA GLU A 185 4.94 -1.47 29.87
C GLU A 185 4.76 -3.00 29.96
N ASP A 186 3.57 -3.51 30.29
CA ASP A 186 3.31 -4.95 30.43
C ASP A 186 3.00 -5.65 29.08
N ARG A 187 3.36 -5.03 27.94
CA ARG A 187 3.27 -5.68 26.63
C ARG A 187 4.24 -6.84 26.57
N LYS A 188 3.70 -8.05 26.42
CA LYS A 188 4.50 -9.22 26.03
C LYS A 188 4.93 -9.05 24.59
N TYR A 189 6.20 -8.72 24.39
CA TYR A 189 6.80 -8.68 23.05
C TYR A 189 7.11 -10.11 22.60
N GLU A 190 6.55 -10.51 21.47
CA GLU A 190 6.80 -11.82 20.89
C GLU A 190 7.91 -11.68 19.82
N ILE A 191 9.00 -12.42 19.99
CA ILE A 191 10.07 -12.47 18.98
C ILE A 191 9.47 -12.93 17.65
N SER A 192 9.98 -12.37 16.54
CA SER A 192 9.44 -12.53 15.19
C SER A 192 8.14 -11.75 14.91
N SER A 193 7.62 -10.98 15.87
CA SER A 193 6.62 -9.95 15.58
C SER A 193 7.15 -8.95 14.58
N ARG A 194 6.26 -8.45 13.72
CA ARG A 194 6.55 -7.41 12.76
C ARG A 194 6.20 -6.07 13.37
N ILE A 195 7.04 -5.07 13.11
CA ILE A 195 6.85 -3.73 13.67
C ILE A 195 7.01 -2.66 12.59
N GLU A 196 6.36 -1.52 12.82
CA GLU A 196 6.54 -0.29 12.06
C GLU A 196 7.17 0.80 12.95
N CYS A 197 8.13 1.55 12.40
CA CYS A 197 8.73 2.72 13.03
C CYS A 197 9.17 3.74 11.96
N ASP A 198 8.64 4.95 12.03
CA ASP A 198 8.98 6.08 11.15
C ASP A 198 8.85 5.75 9.63
N GLY A 199 7.87 4.95 9.25
CA GLY A 199 7.61 4.48 7.88
C GLY A 199 8.34 3.18 7.50
N TYR A 200 9.27 2.71 8.33
CA TYR A 200 10.06 1.51 8.08
C TYR A 200 9.47 0.30 8.79
N ARG A 201 9.57 -0.87 8.13
CA ARG A 201 9.11 -2.15 8.68
C ARG A 201 10.30 -3.05 8.98
N GLY A 202 10.17 -3.81 10.07
CA GLY A 202 11.20 -4.74 10.50
C GLY A 202 10.64 -5.87 11.33
N THR A 203 11.50 -6.83 11.63
CA THR A 203 11.18 -7.99 12.46
C THR A 203 11.87 -7.82 13.81
N LEU A 204 11.11 -7.99 14.89
CA LEU A 204 11.65 -8.02 16.25
C LEU A 204 12.51 -9.27 16.45
N LYS A 205 13.77 -9.08 16.84
CA LYS A 205 14.76 -10.14 17.05
C LYS A 205 15.26 -10.24 18.49
N TYR A 206 15.16 -9.16 19.27
CA TYR A 206 15.63 -9.13 20.66
C TYR A 206 14.79 -8.18 21.52
N VAL A 207 14.61 -8.54 22.79
CA VAL A 207 13.96 -7.71 23.82
C VAL A 207 14.80 -7.82 25.07
N GLY A 208 15.29 -6.68 25.58
CA GLY A 208 16.05 -6.68 26.82
C GLY A 208 17.04 -5.51 26.96
N PRO A 209 17.90 -5.54 27.99
CA PRO A 209 18.92 -4.53 28.21
C PRO A 209 20.08 -4.65 27.20
N VAL A 210 20.68 -3.53 26.82
CA VAL A 210 21.80 -3.47 25.86
C VAL A 210 22.98 -2.74 26.48
N GLY A 211 24.12 -3.41 26.60
CA GLY A 211 25.32 -2.91 27.29
C GLY A 211 25.00 -2.36 28.69
N ASN A 212 25.58 -1.20 29.00
CA ASN A 212 25.30 -0.44 30.22
C ASN A 212 24.17 0.60 30.05
N THR A 213 23.36 0.50 28.99
CA THR A 213 22.28 1.45 28.75
C THR A 213 21.08 1.19 29.66
N LYS A 214 20.39 2.24 30.08
CA LYS A 214 19.21 2.14 30.97
C LYS A 214 17.98 1.64 30.21
N GLY A 215 17.14 0.83 30.85
CA GLY A 215 15.82 0.42 30.35
C GLY A 215 15.86 -0.67 29.27
N GLU A 216 14.68 -1.12 28.87
CA GLU A 216 14.51 -2.15 27.84
C GLU A 216 14.71 -1.57 26.42
N TRP A 217 15.22 -2.42 25.53
CA TRP A 217 15.41 -2.13 24.11
C TRP A 217 14.84 -3.26 23.26
N LEU A 218 14.37 -2.87 22.08
CA LEU A 218 13.96 -3.78 21.02
C LEU A 218 15.05 -3.83 19.97
N GLY A 219 15.64 -5.01 19.75
CA GLY A 219 16.52 -5.26 18.62
C GLY A 219 15.70 -5.64 17.39
N ILE A 220 15.75 -4.81 16.36
CA ILE A 220 14.97 -4.94 15.13
C ILE A 220 15.89 -5.23 13.96
N ASP A 221 15.50 -6.18 13.12
CA ASP A 221 16.09 -6.39 11.79
C ASP A 221 15.17 -5.78 10.73
N TRP A 222 15.56 -4.63 10.18
CA TRP A 222 14.79 -3.88 9.19
C TRP A 222 14.76 -4.59 7.84
N ASP A 223 13.63 -4.50 7.13
CA ASP A 223 13.56 -5.00 5.75
C ASP A 223 14.41 -4.15 4.79
N ASP A 224 14.46 -2.84 5.05
CA ASP A 224 15.36 -1.92 4.37
C ASP A 224 16.71 -1.89 5.08
N SER A 225 17.75 -2.39 4.41
CA SER A 225 19.12 -2.45 4.95
C SER A 225 19.78 -1.08 5.13
N THR A 226 19.24 -0.02 4.52
CA THR A 226 19.76 1.35 4.66
C THR A 226 19.28 2.02 5.95
N ARG A 227 18.20 1.53 6.55
CA ARG A 227 17.63 2.07 7.80
C ARG A 227 18.41 1.63 9.03
N GLY A 228 18.99 0.44 9.01
CA GLY A 228 19.68 -0.09 10.17
C GLY A 228 21.08 0.52 10.36
N LYS A 229 21.81 0.01 11.35
CA LYS A 229 23.11 0.54 11.79
C LYS A 229 24.18 -0.52 12.01
N HIS A 230 23.77 -1.75 12.32
CA HIS A 230 24.66 -2.83 12.73
C HIS A 230 24.07 -4.19 12.38
N ASN A 231 24.83 -5.26 12.60
CA ASN A 231 24.40 -6.65 12.39
C ASN A 231 23.67 -7.27 13.60
N GLY A 232 23.40 -6.46 14.64
CA GLY A 232 22.78 -6.89 15.90
C GLY A 232 23.77 -7.00 17.07
N THR A 233 24.99 -6.50 16.86
CA THR A 233 25.99 -6.29 17.91
C THR A 233 25.95 -4.89 18.49
N TYR A 234 26.32 -4.76 19.77
CA TYR A 234 26.57 -3.49 20.44
C TYR A 234 27.79 -3.66 21.36
N GLU A 235 28.80 -2.78 21.23
CA GLU A 235 30.05 -2.83 22.00
C GLU A 235 30.76 -4.20 21.97
N GLY A 236 30.71 -4.90 20.83
CA GLY A 236 31.34 -6.21 20.64
C GLY A 236 30.55 -7.40 21.20
N ILE A 237 29.39 -7.15 21.82
CA ILE A 237 28.46 -8.20 22.28
C ILE A 237 27.38 -8.40 21.22
N GLU A 238 27.11 -9.65 20.85
CA GLU A 238 26.03 -10.02 19.94
C GLU A 238 24.73 -10.28 20.72
N TYR A 239 23.67 -9.53 20.39
CA TYR A 239 22.35 -9.68 21.00
C TYR A 239 21.38 -10.43 20.10
N PHE A 240 21.50 -10.23 18.78
CA PHE A 240 20.78 -10.94 17.75
C PHE A 240 21.56 -10.91 16.44
N GLN A 241 21.17 -11.77 15.51
CA GLN A 241 21.72 -11.78 14.16
C GLN A 241 20.74 -11.12 13.19
N ALA A 242 21.17 -10.03 12.56
CA ALA A 242 20.43 -9.35 11.49
C ALA A 242 20.71 -10.01 10.12
N ARG A 243 19.77 -9.89 9.16
CA ARG A 243 19.93 -10.47 7.82
C ARG A 243 21.04 -9.81 6.99
N HIS A 244 21.35 -8.55 7.29
CA HIS A 244 22.40 -7.78 6.63
C HIS A 244 23.31 -7.15 7.69
N SER A 245 24.56 -6.83 7.30
CA SER A 245 25.55 -6.20 8.19
C SER A 245 25.10 -4.85 8.76
N THR A 246 24.13 -4.22 8.10
CA THR A 246 23.60 -2.90 8.44
C THR A 246 22.11 -2.89 8.70
N SER A 247 21.37 -4.01 8.66
CA SER A 247 19.90 -3.97 8.80
C SER A 247 19.42 -3.95 10.26
N GLY A 248 20.27 -4.25 11.23
CA GLY A 248 19.93 -4.26 12.65
C GLY A 248 19.89 -2.86 13.29
N SER A 249 19.00 -2.65 14.26
CA SER A 249 19.00 -1.48 15.15
C SER A 249 18.41 -1.80 16.52
N PHE A 250 18.85 -1.09 17.56
CA PHE A 250 18.12 -1.03 18.83
C PHE A 250 17.23 0.21 18.89
N ILE A 251 15.95 0.02 19.20
CA ILE A 251 14.98 1.11 19.41
C ILE A 251 14.29 0.99 20.77
N ARG A 252 13.71 2.11 21.22
CA ARG A 252 12.89 2.12 22.43
C ARG A 252 11.50 1.56 22.14
N PRO A 253 10.88 0.80 23.06
CA PRO A 253 9.57 0.20 22.82
C PRO A 253 8.49 1.21 22.41
N GLY A 254 8.46 2.40 23.02
CA GLY A 254 7.49 3.45 22.69
C GLY A 254 7.59 4.04 21.27
N LYS A 255 8.61 3.67 20.48
CA LYS A 255 8.73 4.05 19.06
C LYS A 255 8.15 2.99 18.11
N ALA A 256 7.95 1.77 18.57
CA ALA A 256 7.53 0.66 17.72
C ALA A 256 6.01 0.50 17.72
N LYS A 257 5.40 0.42 16.53
CA LYS A 257 4.01 0.00 16.35
C LYS A 257 3.99 -1.50 16.04
N PHE A 258 3.27 -2.28 16.83
CA PHE A 258 3.15 -3.75 16.67
C PHE A 258 1.94 -4.18 15.84
N GLY A 259 1.20 -3.21 15.32
CA GLY A 259 0.02 -3.44 14.50
C GLY A 259 -1.31 -3.42 15.27
N ILE A 260 -2.36 -3.61 14.49
CA ILE A 260 -3.76 -3.60 14.89
C ILE A 260 -4.49 -4.77 14.22
N SER A 261 -5.69 -5.10 14.73
CA SER A 261 -6.52 -6.13 14.13
C SER A 261 -7.08 -5.72 12.76
N CYS A 262 -7.39 -6.71 11.93
CA CYS A 262 -8.01 -6.47 10.61
C CYS A 262 -9.35 -5.69 10.73
N PRO A 263 -10.30 -6.04 11.61
CA PRO A 263 -11.51 -5.25 11.83
C PRO A 263 -11.23 -3.81 12.28
N GLN A 264 -10.24 -3.61 13.16
CA GLN A 264 -9.85 -2.27 13.61
C GLN A 264 -9.29 -1.44 12.45
N ALA A 265 -8.45 -2.03 11.60
CA ALA A 265 -7.92 -1.36 10.41
C ALA A 265 -9.02 -0.97 9.42
N ILE A 266 -10.05 -1.81 9.24
CA ILE A 266 -11.22 -1.48 8.41
C ILE A 266 -11.97 -0.28 9.00
N LYS A 267 -12.28 -0.32 10.31
CA LYS A 267 -12.98 0.77 11.00
C LYS A 267 -12.20 2.09 10.91
N MET A 268 -10.88 2.05 11.05
CA MET A 268 -10.00 3.23 10.93
C MET A 268 -9.95 3.78 9.50
N ARG A 269 -9.88 2.90 8.49
CA ARG A 269 -9.75 3.32 7.09
C ARG A 269 -11.06 3.74 6.45
N TYR A 270 -12.16 3.09 6.77
CA TYR A 270 -13.46 3.33 6.12
C TYR A 270 -14.42 4.15 6.98
N GLY A 271 -14.10 4.38 8.25
CA GLY A 271 -14.80 5.32 9.11
C GLY A 271 -16.07 4.81 9.76
N LEU A 272 -16.41 5.41 10.90
CA LEU A 272 -17.75 5.36 11.47
C LEU A 272 -18.57 6.54 10.90
N ILE A 273 -19.91 6.42 10.88
CA ILE A 273 -20.85 7.39 10.24
C ILE A 273 -20.58 8.86 10.62
N ASP A 274 -20.02 9.10 11.82
CA ASP A 274 -19.81 10.43 12.40
C ASP A 274 -18.36 10.96 12.29
N ASP A 275 -17.43 10.27 11.60
CA ASP A 275 -16.05 10.74 11.40
C ASP A 275 -15.82 11.27 9.98
N GLU A 276 -16.02 12.58 9.75
CA GLU A 276 -15.88 13.24 8.43
C GLU A 276 -14.48 13.12 7.80
N LEU A 277 -13.45 12.74 8.56
CA LEU A 277 -12.06 12.59 8.10
C LEU A 277 -11.60 11.12 8.03
N ALA A 278 -12.53 10.16 8.10
CA ALA A 278 -12.21 8.76 8.00
C ALA A 278 -11.50 8.39 6.69
N GLY A 279 -10.45 7.56 6.78
CA GLY A 279 -9.64 7.14 5.63
C GLY A 279 -8.67 8.19 5.11
N ILE A 280 -8.58 9.34 5.76
CA ILE A 280 -7.68 10.43 5.41
C ILE A 280 -6.58 10.53 6.45
N ASP A 281 -5.33 10.59 5.99
CA ASP A 281 -4.21 10.84 6.90
C ASP A 281 -4.35 12.25 7.50
N ARG A 282 -4.63 12.30 8.80
CA ARG A 282 -4.84 13.53 9.54
C ARG A 282 -3.55 14.36 9.63
N ASP A 283 -2.39 13.72 9.56
CA ASP A 283 -1.09 14.40 9.54
C ASP A 283 -0.82 15.01 8.15
N GLU A 284 -1.22 14.37 7.06
CA GLU A 284 -1.21 14.99 5.72
C GLU A 284 -2.17 16.17 5.64
N VAL A 285 -3.40 16.04 6.12
CA VAL A 285 -4.39 17.14 6.14
C VAL A 285 -3.88 18.32 6.98
N SER A 286 -3.25 18.03 8.12
CA SER A 286 -2.62 19.03 8.99
C SER A 286 -1.44 19.72 8.30
N SER A 287 -0.63 18.95 7.56
CA SER A 287 0.51 19.47 6.79
C SER A 287 0.05 20.36 5.63
N LEU A 288 -0.94 19.91 4.86
CA LEU A 288 -1.58 20.69 3.79
C LEU A 288 -2.21 21.97 4.34
N ARG A 289 -2.91 21.90 5.48
CA ARG A 289 -3.50 23.09 6.12
C ARG A 289 -2.43 24.10 6.54
N LYS A 290 -1.29 23.64 7.05
CA LYS A 290 -0.13 24.49 7.38
C LYS A 290 0.50 25.10 6.14
N GLU A 291 0.69 24.31 5.09
CA GLU A 291 1.31 24.75 3.84
C GLU A 291 0.44 25.79 3.10
N MET A 292 -0.88 25.59 3.13
CA MET A 292 -1.86 26.50 2.55
C MET A 292 -2.23 27.69 3.44
N ASN A 293 -1.72 27.72 4.69
CA ASN A 293 -2.04 28.72 5.71
C ASN A 293 -3.57 28.97 5.89
N ALA A 294 -4.36 27.89 5.82
CA ALA A 294 -5.82 27.95 5.82
C ALA A 294 -6.41 27.75 7.24
N PRO A 295 -7.36 28.60 7.68
CA PRO A 295 -7.99 28.46 9.00
C PRO A 295 -8.86 27.21 9.11
N PHE A 296 -9.35 26.65 8.01
CA PHE A 296 -9.98 25.33 7.93
C PHE A 296 -9.82 24.77 6.51
N LEU A 297 -9.86 23.45 6.35
CA LEU A 297 -9.84 22.76 5.07
C LEU A 297 -11.10 21.89 4.99
N GLU A 298 -12.01 22.21 4.07
CA GLU A 298 -13.24 21.44 3.84
C GLU A 298 -13.06 20.54 2.61
N LEU A 299 -13.22 19.23 2.79
CA LEU A 299 -13.09 18.25 1.72
C LEU A 299 -14.47 17.95 1.12
N VAL A 300 -14.83 18.68 0.06
CA VAL A 300 -16.15 18.60 -0.56
C VAL A 300 -16.36 17.23 -1.23
N GLY A 301 -17.46 16.55 -0.87
CA GLY A 301 -17.83 15.23 -1.42
C GLY A 301 -17.39 14.03 -0.59
N PHE A 302 -16.43 14.19 0.32
CA PHE A 302 -15.98 13.12 1.22
C PHE A 302 -17.06 12.65 2.18
N SER A 303 -17.94 13.55 2.64
CA SER A 303 -19.07 13.18 3.51
C SER A 303 -20.06 12.20 2.85
N LYS A 304 -20.26 12.29 1.53
CA LYS A 304 -21.11 11.34 0.77
C LYS A 304 -20.42 9.99 0.57
N VAL A 305 -19.11 10.00 0.36
CA VAL A 305 -18.28 8.78 0.22
C VAL A 305 -18.21 8.06 1.56
N ASN A 306 -17.94 8.78 2.64
CA ASN A 306 -17.87 8.27 4.00
C ASN A 306 -19.21 7.66 4.44
N LYS A 307 -20.36 8.32 4.19
CA LYS A 307 -21.70 7.74 4.46
C LYS A 307 -21.97 6.42 3.73
N LYS A 308 -21.31 6.16 2.59
CA LYS A 308 -21.40 4.88 1.88
C LYS A 308 -20.39 3.87 2.43
N GLN A 309 -19.16 4.32 2.71
CA GLN A 309 -18.06 3.46 3.18
C GLN A 309 -18.22 3.01 4.64
N SER A 310 -18.89 3.81 5.46
CA SER A 310 -19.24 3.48 6.85
C SER A 310 -20.33 2.40 6.97
N LYS A 311 -20.94 2.00 5.85
CA LYS A 311 -21.86 0.84 5.79
C LYS A 311 -21.05 -0.41 5.47
N PHE A 312 -20.35 -0.91 6.48
CA PHE A 312 -19.42 -2.02 6.35
C PHE A 312 -20.08 -3.29 5.75
N ASP A 313 -21.36 -3.50 6.03
CA ASP A 313 -22.18 -4.60 5.50
C ASP A 313 -22.33 -4.58 3.97
N GLN A 314 -22.11 -3.43 3.33
CA GLN A 314 -22.22 -3.22 1.89
C GLN A 314 -20.87 -3.21 1.17
N LEU A 315 -19.75 -3.30 1.91
CA LEU A 315 -18.41 -3.30 1.34
C LEU A 315 -18.13 -4.64 0.63
N LYS A 316 -17.80 -4.54 -0.66
CA LYS A 316 -17.32 -5.67 -1.47
C LYS A 316 -15.82 -5.69 -1.67
N ILE A 317 -15.16 -4.55 -1.53
CA ILE A 317 -13.73 -4.38 -1.76
C ILE A 317 -13.15 -3.60 -0.58
N VAL A 318 -12.14 -4.20 0.06
CA VAL A 318 -11.44 -3.61 1.21
C VAL A 318 -9.94 -3.62 0.92
N TRP A 319 -9.33 -2.44 0.96
CA TRP A 319 -7.91 -2.24 0.76
C TRP A 319 -7.25 -1.78 2.05
N LEU A 320 -6.51 -2.65 2.72
CA LEU A 320 -5.83 -2.36 3.98
C LEU A 320 -4.32 -2.24 3.79
N ARG A 321 -3.88 -1.88 2.58
CA ARG A 321 -2.48 -1.64 2.32
C ARG A 321 -1.90 -0.62 3.30
N GLU A 322 -0.79 -0.98 3.92
CA GLU A 322 -0.04 -0.15 4.86
C GLU A 322 -0.81 0.30 6.12
N GLN A 323 -1.85 -0.44 6.54
CA GLN A 323 -2.64 -0.11 7.74
C GLN A 323 -2.11 -0.75 9.03
N CYS A 324 -0.90 -1.33 8.98
CA CYS A 324 -0.29 -2.04 10.10
C CYS A 324 -1.14 -3.21 10.63
N VAL A 325 -1.85 -3.93 9.76
CA VAL A 325 -2.58 -5.13 10.18
C VAL A 325 -1.59 -6.18 10.68
N SER A 326 -1.79 -6.70 11.89
CA SER A 326 -0.95 -7.73 12.51
C SER A 326 -1.72 -9.00 12.86
N ASP A 327 -3.01 -8.88 13.15
CA ASP A 327 -3.81 -9.98 13.69
C ASP A 327 -5.27 -9.92 13.20
N VAL A 328 -6.00 -10.98 13.57
CA VAL A 328 -7.36 -11.25 13.10
C VAL A 328 -8.45 -10.46 13.85
N GLY A 329 -8.21 -10.03 15.08
CA GLY A 329 -9.24 -9.50 15.98
C GLY A 329 -10.03 -10.60 16.70
N GLU A 330 -11.25 -10.28 17.13
CA GLU A 330 -12.12 -11.25 17.81
C GLU A 330 -12.74 -12.24 16.81
N LEU A 331 -13.06 -13.45 17.29
CA LEU A 331 -13.74 -14.46 16.47
C LEU A 331 -15.10 -13.92 16.00
N GLN A 332 -15.40 -14.09 14.71
CA GLN A 332 -16.63 -13.65 14.03
C GLN A 332 -16.79 -12.13 13.86
N GLU A 333 -15.90 -11.32 14.44
CA GLU A 333 -15.99 -9.85 14.32
C GLU A 333 -15.93 -9.40 12.85
N LEU A 334 -15.06 -10.03 12.05
CA LEU A 334 -14.91 -9.66 10.64
C LEU A 334 -16.09 -10.13 9.78
N GLU A 335 -16.68 -11.27 10.12
CA GLU A 335 -17.86 -11.82 9.44
C GLU A 335 -19.09 -10.92 9.66
N GLU A 336 -19.28 -10.42 10.88
CA GLU A 336 -20.35 -9.48 11.21
C GLU A 336 -20.12 -8.09 10.60
N LEU A 337 -18.86 -7.63 10.57
CA LEU A 337 -18.50 -6.32 10.05
C LEU A 337 -18.65 -6.24 8.52
N CYS A 338 -18.10 -7.20 7.78
CA CYS A 338 -18.03 -7.18 6.31
C CYS A 338 -18.49 -8.52 5.68
N PRO A 339 -19.76 -8.94 5.86
CA PRO A 339 -20.26 -10.25 5.43
C PRO A 339 -20.21 -10.49 3.92
N ASN A 340 -20.20 -9.42 3.10
CA ASN A 340 -20.30 -9.49 1.63
C ASN A 340 -18.96 -9.21 0.92
N LEU A 341 -17.83 -9.35 1.63
CA LEU A 341 -16.52 -8.99 1.10
C LEU A 341 -16.06 -9.97 0.00
N GLU A 342 -15.73 -9.44 -1.17
CA GLU A 342 -15.28 -10.19 -2.35
C GLU A 342 -13.77 -9.99 -2.64
N GLU A 343 -13.20 -8.84 -2.24
CA GLU A 343 -11.79 -8.51 -2.44
C GLU A 343 -11.16 -7.93 -1.18
N LEU A 344 -10.01 -8.48 -0.79
CA LEU A 344 -9.23 -8.03 0.35
C LEU A 344 -7.76 -7.84 -0.04
N ASP A 345 -7.26 -6.62 0.15
CA ASP A 345 -5.83 -6.29 0.02
C ASP A 345 -5.20 -6.09 1.41
N LEU A 346 -4.34 -7.03 1.81
CA LEU A 346 -3.55 -7.01 3.03
C LEU A 346 -2.07 -6.68 2.75
N SER A 347 -1.74 -6.11 1.60
CA SER A 347 -0.35 -5.87 1.20
C SER A 347 0.39 -4.89 2.11
N ARG A 348 1.70 -5.10 2.27
CA ARG A 348 2.61 -4.23 3.04
C ARG A 348 2.13 -3.93 4.47
N ASN A 349 1.70 -4.97 5.18
CA ASN A 349 1.25 -4.92 6.57
C ASN A 349 2.28 -5.57 7.53
N LEU A 350 1.88 -5.85 8.76
CA LEU A 350 2.70 -6.44 9.83
C LEU A 350 2.34 -7.91 10.06
N ILE A 351 1.82 -8.59 9.03
CA ILE A 351 1.48 -10.02 9.08
C ILE A 351 2.75 -10.83 8.92
N ASN A 352 2.95 -11.82 9.79
CA ASN A 352 4.17 -12.61 9.88
C ASN A 352 3.99 -14.11 9.65
N SER A 353 2.77 -14.58 9.37
CA SER A 353 2.50 -15.99 9.09
C SER A 353 1.27 -16.17 8.20
N TRP A 354 1.28 -17.24 7.39
CA TRP A 354 0.11 -17.64 6.60
C TRP A 354 -1.07 -18.05 7.47
N LYS A 355 -0.84 -18.52 8.71
CA LYS A 355 -1.91 -18.86 9.66
C LYS A 355 -2.79 -17.66 9.97
N ILE A 356 -2.22 -16.47 10.17
CA ILE A 356 -2.98 -15.23 10.41
C ILE A 356 -3.82 -14.88 9.17
N VAL A 357 -3.26 -15.03 7.96
CA VAL A 357 -3.99 -14.78 6.71
C VAL A 357 -5.18 -15.75 6.58
N VAL A 358 -4.98 -17.03 6.90
CA VAL A 358 -6.05 -18.03 6.95
C VAL A 358 -7.12 -17.65 7.97
N ASP A 359 -6.73 -17.25 9.17
CA ASP A 359 -7.68 -16.87 10.23
C ASP A 359 -8.53 -15.67 9.85
N ILE A 360 -7.94 -14.67 9.19
CA ILE A 360 -8.67 -13.52 8.62
C ILE A 360 -9.64 -13.99 7.53
N CYS A 361 -9.15 -14.75 6.55
CA CYS A 361 -9.97 -15.11 5.38
C CYS A 361 -11.03 -16.17 5.68
N SER A 362 -10.84 -16.99 6.72
CA SER A 362 -11.81 -18.02 7.13
C SER A 362 -13.17 -17.44 7.55
N GLN A 363 -13.18 -16.16 7.96
CA GLN A 363 -14.40 -15.41 8.32
C GLN A 363 -15.11 -14.83 7.09
N LEU A 364 -14.51 -14.86 5.91
CA LEU A 364 -14.97 -14.18 4.70
C LEU A 364 -15.48 -15.18 3.64
N ARG A 365 -16.77 -15.53 3.72
CA ARG A 365 -17.36 -16.61 2.92
C ARG A 365 -17.45 -16.35 1.41
N PHE A 366 -17.33 -15.09 0.97
CA PHE A 366 -17.44 -14.70 -0.44
C PHE A 366 -16.14 -14.15 -1.02
N LEU A 367 -15.01 -14.33 -0.33
CA LEU A 367 -13.74 -13.78 -0.76
C LEU A 367 -13.25 -14.45 -2.06
N ILE A 368 -13.07 -13.67 -3.11
CA ILE A 368 -12.65 -14.11 -4.45
C ILE A 368 -11.23 -13.62 -4.77
N ARG A 369 -10.87 -12.39 -4.37
CA ARG A 369 -9.57 -11.76 -4.65
C ARG A 369 -8.82 -11.49 -3.36
N LEU A 370 -7.58 -11.97 -3.28
CA LEU A 370 -6.71 -11.77 -2.13
C LEU A 370 -5.34 -11.24 -2.59
N ASN A 371 -4.92 -10.13 -1.99
CA ASN A 371 -3.57 -9.60 -2.16
C ASN A 371 -2.84 -9.60 -0.81
N VAL A 372 -1.71 -10.30 -0.71
CA VAL A 372 -0.86 -10.32 0.49
C VAL A 372 0.58 -9.89 0.20
N SER A 373 0.79 -9.23 -0.94
CA SER A 373 2.09 -8.76 -1.42
C SER A 373 2.86 -7.93 -0.39
N GLU A 374 4.19 -7.92 -0.46
CA GLU A 374 5.07 -7.10 0.39
C GLU A 374 4.90 -7.34 1.90
N ASN A 375 4.40 -8.51 2.30
CA ASN A 375 4.48 -9.01 3.68
C ASN A 375 5.67 -9.96 3.84
N HIS A 376 6.00 -10.31 5.09
CA HIS A 376 7.05 -11.29 5.37
C HIS A 376 6.41 -12.57 5.93
N LEU A 377 6.05 -13.49 5.03
CA LEU A 377 5.31 -14.71 5.36
C LEU A 377 6.20 -15.94 5.11
N PRO A 378 6.70 -16.63 6.15
CA PRO A 378 7.45 -17.88 5.98
C PRO A 378 6.57 -19.02 5.44
N VAL A 379 7.15 -19.95 4.68
CA VAL A 379 6.42 -21.03 3.97
C VAL A 379 6.63 -22.43 4.60
N GLU A 380 7.44 -22.54 5.66
CA GLU A 380 7.87 -23.81 6.26
C GLU A 380 6.71 -24.75 6.68
N ASP A 381 5.58 -24.21 7.12
CA ASP A 381 4.43 -24.98 7.64
C ASP A 381 3.15 -24.91 6.79
N VAL A 382 3.21 -24.40 5.54
CA VAL A 382 1.99 -24.20 4.74
C VAL A 382 1.29 -25.50 4.33
N SER A 383 1.98 -26.63 4.39
CA SER A 383 1.38 -27.95 4.13
C SER A 383 0.22 -28.28 5.09
N ALA A 384 0.28 -27.76 6.33
CA ALA A 384 -0.81 -27.90 7.31
C ALA A 384 -2.02 -27.01 6.97
N LEU A 385 -1.85 -26.04 6.07
CA LEU A 385 -2.87 -25.07 5.63
C LEU A 385 -3.47 -25.43 4.27
N LYS A 386 -3.28 -26.67 3.81
CA LYS A 386 -3.83 -27.16 2.55
C LYS A 386 -5.33 -26.90 2.47
N ASP A 387 -5.79 -26.44 1.30
CA ASP A 387 -7.20 -26.16 1.00
C ASP A 387 -7.88 -25.10 1.89
N SER A 388 -7.11 -24.27 2.61
CA SER A 388 -7.65 -23.26 3.54
C SER A 388 -8.35 -22.07 2.88
N PHE A 389 -8.17 -21.86 1.57
CA PHE A 389 -8.79 -20.75 0.82
C PHE A 389 -9.73 -21.25 -0.30
N PRO A 390 -10.88 -21.87 0.03
CA PRO A 390 -11.72 -22.58 -0.93
C PRO A 390 -12.38 -21.66 -1.99
N THR A 391 -12.58 -20.38 -1.69
CA THR A 391 -13.31 -19.44 -2.55
C THR A 391 -12.41 -18.49 -3.34
N VAL A 392 -11.14 -18.36 -2.96
CA VAL A 392 -10.20 -17.41 -3.56
C VAL A 392 -9.77 -17.92 -4.94
N LYS A 393 -10.08 -17.13 -5.96
CA LYS A 393 -9.77 -17.41 -7.38
C LYS A 393 -8.60 -16.62 -7.91
N HIS A 394 -8.34 -15.44 -7.32
CA HIS A 394 -7.25 -14.57 -7.75
C HIS A 394 -6.35 -14.24 -6.56
N LEU A 395 -5.08 -14.62 -6.67
CA LEU A 395 -4.07 -14.43 -5.64
C LEU A 395 -2.93 -13.55 -6.15
N THR A 396 -2.59 -12.53 -5.36
CA THR A 396 -1.39 -11.70 -5.59
C THR A 396 -0.42 -11.84 -4.42
N ILE A 397 0.80 -12.33 -4.72
CA ILE A 397 1.93 -12.50 -3.80
C ILE A 397 3.20 -11.87 -4.38
N ALA A 398 3.14 -10.59 -4.68
CA ALA A 398 4.26 -9.84 -5.26
C ALA A 398 5.26 -9.37 -4.20
N ARG A 399 6.55 -9.27 -4.58
CA ARG A 399 7.64 -8.74 -3.72
C ARG A 399 7.75 -9.43 -2.35
N MET A 400 7.56 -10.75 -2.33
CA MET A 400 7.67 -11.58 -1.13
C MET A 400 9.08 -12.15 -0.91
N ASN A 401 9.97 -11.96 -1.90
CA ASN A 401 11.26 -12.67 -2.02
C ASN A 401 11.11 -14.19 -2.14
N TYR A 402 10.03 -14.64 -2.77
CA TYR A 402 9.77 -16.07 -2.98
C TYR A 402 10.50 -16.61 -4.21
N ASN A 403 11.01 -17.83 -4.11
CA ASN A 403 11.42 -18.64 -5.26
C ASN A 403 10.22 -19.48 -5.76
N TRP A 404 10.38 -20.24 -6.85
CA TRP A 404 9.27 -21.03 -7.39
C TRP A 404 8.75 -22.10 -6.43
N PHE A 405 9.61 -22.73 -5.65
CA PHE A 405 9.21 -23.75 -4.67
C PHE A 405 8.30 -23.14 -3.59
N ASP A 406 8.61 -21.93 -3.11
CA ASP A 406 7.76 -21.20 -2.17
C ASP A 406 6.36 -20.93 -2.75
N ILE A 407 6.30 -20.49 -4.03
CA ILE A 407 5.04 -20.27 -4.76
C ILE A 407 4.26 -21.59 -4.92
N TRP A 408 4.96 -22.65 -5.30
CA TRP A 408 4.40 -23.98 -5.48
C TRP A 408 3.76 -24.50 -4.19
N GLN A 409 4.44 -24.32 -3.05
CA GLN A 409 3.92 -24.67 -1.74
C GLN A 409 2.69 -23.82 -1.37
N CYS A 410 2.76 -22.49 -1.57
CA CYS A 410 1.64 -21.60 -1.29
C CYS A 410 0.38 -21.96 -2.09
N THR A 411 0.54 -22.34 -3.36
CA THR A 411 -0.58 -22.66 -4.25
C THR A 411 -1.40 -23.88 -3.77
N SER A 412 -0.82 -24.75 -2.94
CA SER A 412 -1.55 -25.87 -2.33
C SER A 412 -2.69 -25.43 -1.38
N MET A 413 -2.67 -24.19 -0.89
CA MET A 413 -3.72 -23.65 -0.01
C MET A 413 -4.96 -23.15 -0.80
N PHE A 414 -4.86 -23.01 -2.12
CA PHE A 414 -5.86 -22.34 -2.99
C PHE A 414 -6.47 -23.31 -4.02
N PRO A 415 -7.47 -24.13 -3.65
CA PRO A 415 -8.02 -25.18 -4.51
C PRO A 415 -8.81 -24.65 -5.72
N SER A 416 -9.26 -23.38 -5.67
CA SER A 416 -10.09 -22.75 -6.71
C SER A 416 -9.33 -21.68 -7.50
N ILE A 417 -7.99 -21.67 -7.46
CA ILE A 417 -7.18 -20.65 -8.10
C ILE A 417 -7.32 -20.68 -9.64
N GLU A 418 -7.51 -19.49 -10.22
CA GLU A 418 -7.63 -19.26 -11.66
C GLU A 418 -6.60 -18.20 -12.13
N GLU A 419 -6.30 -17.20 -11.30
CA GLU A 419 -5.28 -16.16 -11.55
C GLU A 419 -4.23 -16.15 -10.44
N LEU A 420 -2.97 -16.27 -10.85
CA LEU A 420 -1.83 -16.23 -9.95
C LEU A 420 -0.85 -15.14 -10.39
N SER A 421 -0.69 -14.14 -9.52
CA SER A 421 0.25 -13.03 -9.71
C SER A 421 1.39 -13.10 -8.70
N VAL A 422 2.61 -13.30 -9.21
CA VAL A 422 3.83 -13.54 -8.42
C VAL A 422 4.94 -12.58 -8.82
N SER A 423 4.56 -11.34 -9.14
CA SER A 423 5.46 -10.33 -9.68
C SER A 423 6.58 -9.91 -8.73
N PHE A 424 7.73 -9.54 -9.28
CA PHE A 424 8.87 -8.98 -8.54
C PHE A 424 9.35 -9.86 -7.38
N ASN A 425 9.36 -11.18 -7.61
CA ASN A 425 9.95 -12.17 -6.73
C ASN A 425 11.33 -12.60 -7.27
N ILE A 426 11.91 -13.67 -6.74
CA ILE A 426 13.26 -14.13 -7.09
C ILE A 426 13.25 -15.44 -7.89
N ILE A 427 12.19 -15.66 -8.69
CA ILE A 427 12.03 -16.88 -9.48
C ILE A 427 13.08 -16.93 -10.60
N THR A 428 13.86 -18.00 -10.64
CA THR A 428 14.88 -18.27 -11.68
C THR A 428 14.57 -19.54 -12.47
N THR A 429 14.12 -20.59 -11.77
CA THR A 429 13.70 -21.87 -12.34
C THR A 429 12.24 -22.15 -12.00
N VAL A 430 11.63 -23.00 -12.81
CA VAL A 430 10.24 -23.45 -12.67
C VAL A 430 10.27 -24.97 -12.66
N ASP A 431 9.71 -25.64 -11.66
CA ASP A 431 9.77 -27.10 -11.54
C ASP A 431 8.44 -27.68 -10.99
N ASP A 432 8.27 -29.00 -11.11
CA ASP A 432 7.18 -29.78 -10.49
C ASP A 432 5.73 -29.29 -10.75
N ILE A 433 5.48 -28.74 -11.93
CA ILE A 433 4.16 -28.21 -12.35
C ILE A 433 3.06 -29.26 -12.20
N THR A 434 3.27 -30.46 -12.76
CA THR A 434 2.27 -31.52 -12.80
C THR A 434 1.97 -32.15 -11.44
N ALA A 435 2.84 -31.94 -10.45
CA ALA A 435 2.66 -32.45 -9.09
C ALA A 435 1.60 -31.64 -8.30
N ASN A 436 1.31 -30.41 -8.70
CA ASN A 436 0.34 -29.55 -8.04
C ASN A 436 -0.93 -29.38 -8.91
N ILE A 437 -2.01 -30.06 -8.50
CA ILE A 437 -3.29 -30.04 -9.21
C ILE A 437 -3.93 -28.63 -9.28
N ASN A 438 -3.61 -27.75 -8.33
CA ASN A 438 -4.14 -26.38 -8.32
C ASN A 438 -3.46 -25.52 -9.40
N LEU A 439 -2.15 -25.73 -9.67
CA LEU A 439 -1.46 -25.06 -10.78
C LEU A 439 -2.09 -25.39 -12.14
N MET A 440 -2.56 -26.64 -12.31
CA MET A 440 -3.18 -27.10 -13.57
C MET A 440 -4.49 -26.38 -13.91
N LYS A 441 -5.07 -25.61 -12.98
CA LYS A 441 -6.30 -24.83 -13.18
C LYS A 441 -6.04 -23.37 -13.57
N ILE A 442 -4.79 -22.93 -13.52
CA ILE A 442 -4.43 -21.52 -13.78
C ILE A 442 -4.76 -21.14 -15.23
N VAL A 443 -5.49 -20.04 -15.35
CA VAL A 443 -5.85 -19.38 -16.61
C VAL A 443 -4.95 -18.16 -16.86
N ILE A 444 -4.60 -17.45 -15.79
CA ILE A 444 -3.76 -16.25 -15.85
C ILE A 444 -2.55 -16.43 -14.93
N LEU A 445 -1.35 -16.33 -15.50
CA LEU A 445 -0.10 -16.38 -14.76
C LEU A 445 0.75 -15.13 -15.01
N ILE A 446 1.03 -14.39 -13.94
CA ILE A 446 1.83 -13.17 -14.00
C ILE A 446 3.16 -13.41 -13.26
N LEU A 447 4.23 -13.50 -14.04
CA LEU A 447 5.63 -13.72 -13.62
C LEU A 447 6.51 -12.49 -13.86
N GLU A 448 5.89 -11.31 -13.99
CA GLU A 448 6.58 -10.05 -14.27
C GLU A 448 7.66 -9.72 -13.23
N GLY A 449 8.81 -9.20 -13.64
CA GLY A 449 9.82 -8.69 -12.72
C GLY A 449 10.61 -9.76 -11.97
N ASN A 450 10.61 -11.01 -12.45
CA ASN A 450 11.39 -12.11 -11.87
C ASN A 450 12.78 -12.22 -12.55
N LEU A 451 13.50 -13.30 -12.28
CA LEU A 451 14.89 -13.50 -12.69
C LEU A 451 15.03 -14.65 -13.72
N ILE A 452 13.95 -15.00 -14.42
CA ILE A 452 13.95 -16.11 -15.37
C ILE A 452 14.73 -15.70 -16.62
N SER A 453 15.81 -16.43 -16.93
CA SER A 453 16.65 -16.17 -18.10
C SER A 453 16.50 -17.19 -19.22
N SER A 454 16.12 -18.43 -18.92
CA SER A 454 15.99 -19.49 -19.91
C SER A 454 14.54 -19.73 -20.31
N TRP A 455 14.29 -19.79 -21.62
CA TRP A 455 12.97 -20.17 -22.14
C TRP A 455 12.62 -21.63 -21.85
N ASP A 456 13.59 -22.49 -21.57
CA ASP A 456 13.32 -23.88 -21.21
C ASP A 456 12.53 -23.99 -19.90
N GLU A 457 12.73 -23.04 -18.97
CA GLU A 457 11.95 -22.94 -17.74
C GLU A 457 10.49 -22.55 -18.04
N ILE A 458 10.29 -21.66 -19.01
CA ILE A 458 8.96 -21.29 -19.48
C ILE A 458 8.28 -22.48 -20.17
N LEU A 459 8.99 -23.27 -20.97
CA LEU A 459 8.42 -24.45 -21.65
C LEU A 459 7.81 -25.47 -20.67
N LYS A 460 8.29 -25.55 -19.42
CA LYS A 460 7.69 -26.42 -18.40
C LYS A 460 6.26 -26.01 -18.05
N LEU A 461 5.95 -24.71 -18.11
CA LEU A 461 4.58 -24.15 -17.99
C LEU A 461 3.70 -24.49 -19.20
N GLY A 462 4.29 -24.91 -20.32
CA GLY A 462 3.57 -25.29 -21.53
C GLY A 462 2.65 -26.50 -21.36
N SER A 463 2.77 -27.22 -20.25
CA SER A 463 1.88 -28.32 -19.86
C SER A 463 0.57 -27.86 -19.21
N LEU A 464 0.44 -26.57 -18.86
CA LEU A 464 -0.76 -26.00 -18.24
C LEU A 464 -1.90 -25.95 -19.27
N PRO A 465 -3.00 -26.70 -19.06
CA PRO A 465 -4.03 -26.89 -20.08
C PRO A 465 -4.94 -25.67 -20.25
N CYS A 466 -5.11 -24.89 -19.19
CA CYS A 466 -6.05 -23.76 -19.15
C CYS A 466 -5.37 -22.39 -19.32
N LEU A 467 -4.04 -22.33 -19.42
CA LEU A 467 -3.31 -21.06 -19.42
C LEU A 467 -3.59 -20.26 -20.70
N GLU A 468 -4.31 -19.14 -20.55
CA GLU A 468 -4.69 -18.24 -21.64
C GLU A 468 -3.83 -16.98 -21.68
N TYR A 469 -3.37 -16.50 -20.52
CA TYR A 469 -2.58 -15.28 -20.40
C TYR A 469 -1.31 -15.52 -19.56
N LEU A 470 -0.16 -15.24 -20.17
CA LEU A 470 1.14 -15.35 -19.55
C LEU A 470 1.88 -14.00 -19.63
N ASN A 471 2.23 -13.43 -18.48
CA ASN A 471 3.04 -12.22 -18.39
C ASN A 471 4.45 -12.53 -17.88
N LEU A 472 5.44 -12.30 -18.72
CA LEU A 472 6.89 -12.48 -18.51
C LEU A 472 7.65 -11.15 -18.66
N ASN A 473 6.98 -10.01 -18.56
CA ASN A 473 7.64 -8.71 -18.65
C ASN A 473 8.76 -8.60 -17.60
N LEU A 474 9.79 -7.79 -17.87
CA LEU A 474 10.85 -7.49 -16.90
C LEU A 474 11.54 -8.75 -16.35
N ASN A 475 11.80 -9.72 -17.22
CA ASN A 475 12.61 -10.91 -16.92
C ASN A 475 13.95 -10.81 -17.66
N LYS A 476 14.69 -11.91 -17.73
CA LYS A 476 16.04 -11.96 -18.34
C LYS A 476 16.11 -12.86 -19.57
N ILE A 477 14.97 -13.15 -20.21
CA ILE A 477 14.86 -14.11 -21.31
C ILE A 477 15.64 -13.59 -22.51
N ASP A 478 16.58 -14.38 -23.03
CA ASP A 478 17.44 -13.99 -24.15
C ASP A 478 17.01 -14.59 -25.50
N ARG A 479 16.35 -15.74 -25.47
CA ARG A 479 15.95 -16.50 -26.67
C ARG A 479 14.69 -17.32 -26.44
N ILE A 480 13.81 -17.33 -27.45
CA ILE A 480 12.60 -18.16 -27.49
C ILE A 480 12.84 -19.35 -28.42
N ARG A 481 12.38 -20.55 -28.03
CA ARG A 481 12.45 -21.76 -28.85
C ARG A 481 11.36 -22.77 -28.48
N PHE A 482 10.80 -23.47 -29.45
CA PHE A 482 9.93 -24.62 -29.19
C PHE A 482 10.51 -25.90 -29.79
N LEU A 483 10.25 -27.04 -29.13
CA LEU A 483 10.58 -28.36 -29.65
C LEU A 483 9.59 -28.71 -30.77
N SER A 484 10.07 -28.83 -32.00
CA SER A 484 9.26 -29.23 -33.16
C SER A 484 10.06 -30.09 -34.15
N SER A 485 9.37 -30.99 -34.86
CA SER A 485 9.98 -31.88 -35.88
C SER A 485 10.51 -31.11 -37.09
N THR A 486 9.77 -30.09 -37.52
CA THR A 486 10.19 -29.14 -38.55
C THR A 486 10.02 -27.71 -38.06
N THR A 487 10.64 -26.74 -38.73
CA THR A 487 10.59 -25.32 -38.34
C THR A 487 9.26 -24.63 -38.61
N THR A 488 8.36 -25.26 -39.35
CA THR A 488 7.01 -24.76 -39.66
C THR A 488 5.90 -25.41 -38.83
N ASP A 489 6.20 -26.47 -38.10
CA ASP A 489 5.20 -27.18 -37.29
C ASP A 489 4.72 -26.32 -36.11
N LYS A 490 3.42 -26.39 -35.82
CA LYS A 490 2.85 -25.81 -34.61
C LYS A 490 3.27 -26.63 -33.39
N THR A 491 3.42 -25.97 -32.25
CA THR A 491 3.76 -26.63 -30.98
C THR A 491 2.50 -27.15 -30.29
N ALA A 492 2.63 -28.27 -29.57
CA ALA A 492 1.60 -28.79 -28.67
C ALA A 492 1.65 -28.14 -27.28
N SER A 493 2.75 -27.47 -26.94
CA SER A 493 2.87 -26.69 -25.69
C SER A 493 1.96 -25.47 -25.72
N PHE A 494 1.45 -25.06 -24.55
CA PHE A 494 0.60 -23.87 -24.40
C PHE A 494 -0.67 -23.94 -25.27
N PRO A 495 -1.52 -24.97 -25.09
CA PRO A 495 -2.63 -25.24 -25.99
C PRO A 495 -3.64 -24.09 -26.05
N MET A 496 -3.90 -23.41 -24.94
CA MET A 496 -4.90 -22.33 -24.82
C MET A 496 -4.29 -20.92 -24.79
N LEU A 497 -2.97 -20.76 -24.94
CA LEU A 497 -2.33 -19.46 -24.75
C LEU A 497 -2.70 -18.47 -25.86
N ARG A 498 -3.37 -17.38 -25.46
CA ARG A 498 -3.86 -16.31 -26.34
C ARG A 498 -3.10 -15.00 -26.17
N GLN A 499 -2.65 -14.71 -24.96
CA GLN A 499 -1.97 -13.46 -24.63
C GLN A 499 -0.58 -13.75 -24.04
N LEU A 500 0.45 -13.17 -24.63
CA LEU A 500 1.83 -13.28 -24.15
C LEU A 500 2.43 -11.89 -23.98
N HIS A 501 2.83 -11.55 -22.76
CA HIS A 501 3.60 -10.33 -22.51
C HIS A 501 5.05 -10.70 -22.21
N ILE A 502 6.00 -10.14 -22.96
CA ILE A 502 7.44 -10.43 -22.84
C ILE A 502 8.27 -9.18 -23.18
N SER A 503 7.79 -8.03 -22.71
CA SER A 503 8.50 -6.76 -22.82
C SER A 503 9.65 -6.68 -21.82
N GLU A 504 10.63 -5.81 -22.07
CA GLU A 504 11.77 -5.56 -21.17
C GLU A 504 12.50 -6.86 -20.80
N ASN A 505 12.93 -7.60 -21.82
CA ASN A 505 13.73 -8.83 -21.72
C ASN A 505 15.00 -8.67 -22.57
N HIS A 506 15.85 -9.70 -22.65
CA HIS A 506 17.13 -9.67 -23.35
C HIS A 506 17.09 -10.28 -24.76
N ILE A 507 15.92 -10.28 -25.40
CA ILE A 507 15.77 -10.91 -26.72
C ILE A 507 16.45 -10.05 -27.79
N SER A 508 17.49 -10.63 -28.40
CA SER A 508 18.38 -9.95 -29.37
C SER A 508 18.31 -10.51 -30.79
N LYS A 509 17.36 -11.42 -31.07
CA LYS A 509 17.28 -12.18 -32.33
C LYS A 509 15.85 -12.32 -32.85
N TRP A 510 15.63 -11.98 -34.12
CA TRP A 510 14.33 -12.09 -34.81
C TRP A 510 13.81 -13.53 -34.93
N GLN A 511 14.70 -14.52 -34.85
CA GLN A 511 14.31 -15.94 -34.81
C GLN A 511 13.39 -16.22 -33.61
N SER A 512 13.60 -15.59 -32.46
CA SER A 512 12.73 -15.73 -31.27
C SER A 512 11.29 -15.30 -31.55
N ILE A 513 11.10 -14.24 -32.34
CA ILE A 513 9.76 -13.75 -32.70
C ILE A 513 9.09 -14.69 -33.71
N SER A 514 9.89 -15.27 -34.60
CA SER A 514 9.40 -16.23 -35.58
C SER A 514 8.96 -17.54 -34.93
N GLU A 515 9.63 -17.96 -33.86
CA GLU A 515 9.24 -19.13 -33.05
C GLU A 515 7.86 -18.95 -32.39
N LEU A 516 7.44 -17.73 -32.08
CA LEU A 516 6.11 -17.46 -31.50
C LEU A 516 4.96 -17.82 -32.45
N ASP A 517 5.19 -17.85 -33.77
CA ASP A 517 4.17 -18.31 -34.71
C ASP A 517 3.79 -19.78 -34.49
N LYS A 518 4.65 -20.58 -33.86
CA LYS A 518 4.34 -21.98 -33.53
C LYS A 518 3.17 -22.12 -32.55
N LEU A 519 2.88 -21.08 -31.77
CA LEU A 519 1.74 -21.05 -30.86
C LEU A 519 0.44 -20.95 -31.67
N SER A 520 -0.46 -21.91 -31.44
CA SER A 520 -1.65 -22.05 -32.28
C SER A 520 -2.71 -20.97 -32.02
N ASN A 521 -2.71 -20.31 -30.88
CA ASN A 521 -3.79 -19.39 -30.47
C ASN A 521 -3.29 -17.99 -30.06
N LEU A 522 -2.02 -17.67 -30.29
CA LEU A 522 -1.45 -16.38 -29.90
C LEU A 522 -2.07 -15.23 -30.70
N GLU A 523 -2.83 -14.38 -30.00
CA GLU A 523 -3.61 -13.27 -30.54
C GLU A 523 -3.12 -11.91 -30.03
N ASP A 524 -2.63 -11.82 -28.79
CA ASP A 524 -2.10 -10.59 -28.19
C ASP A 524 -0.63 -10.77 -27.77
N LEU A 525 0.22 -9.84 -28.18
CA LEU A 525 1.62 -9.79 -27.81
C LEU A 525 1.99 -8.41 -27.27
N LYS A 526 2.62 -8.36 -26.09
CA LYS A 526 3.38 -7.18 -25.65
C LYS A 526 4.87 -7.45 -25.76
N PHE A 527 5.51 -6.75 -26.68
CA PHE A 527 6.93 -6.86 -26.99
C PHE A 527 7.53 -5.47 -27.19
N ARG A 528 8.00 -4.87 -26.09
CA ARG A 528 8.72 -3.58 -26.04
C ARG A 528 10.04 -3.76 -25.30
N GLY A 529 10.97 -2.80 -25.43
CA GLY A 529 12.18 -2.75 -24.59
C GLY A 529 13.09 -3.98 -24.70
N ASN A 530 13.07 -4.69 -25.83
CA ASN A 530 13.97 -5.81 -26.09
C ASN A 530 15.08 -5.35 -27.05
N PRO A 531 16.35 -5.78 -26.86
CA PRO A 531 17.49 -5.34 -27.67
C PRO A 531 17.32 -5.47 -29.20
N ILE A 532 16.55 -6.46 -29.65
CA ILE A 532 16.25 -6.64 -31.09
C ILE A 532 15.52 -5.45 -31.72
N LEU A 533 14.87 -4.61 -30.91
CA LEU A 533 14.12 -3.44 -31.38
C LEU A 533 14.98 -2.17 -31.48
N GLU A 534 16.17 -2.13 -30.87
CA GLU A 534 16.99 -0.91 -30.78
C GLU A 534 17.50 -0.40 -32.14
N ASN A 535 17.65 -1.32 -33.11
CA ASN A 535 18.15 -1.00 -34.44
C ASN A 535 17.05 -0.67 -35.46
N GLU A 536 15.78 -0.72 -35.05
CA GLU A 536 14.63 -0.55 -35.94
C GLU A 536 13.78 0.65 -35.49
N THR A 537 13.09 1.28 -36.44
CA THR A 537 12.03 2.24 -36.07
C THR A 537 10.85 1.49 -35.44
N VAL A 538 10.04 2.20 -34.66
CA VAL A 538 8.86 1.60 -34.00
C VAL A 538 7.90 1.01 -35.05
N GLU A 539 7.73 1.70 -36.17
CA GLU A 539 6.90 1.29 -37.29
C GLU A 539 7.47 0.05 -38.00
N THR A 540 8.75 0.06 -38.36
CA THR A 540 9.41 -1.09 -39.02
C THR A 540 9.37 -2.31 -38.11
N ALA A 541 9.70 -2.16 -36.82
CA ALA A 541 9.67 -3.24 -35.87
C ALA A 541 8.27 -3.85 -35.72
N ARG A 542 7.24 -2.99 -35.66
CA ARG A 542 5.84 -3.41 -35.62
C ARG A 542 5.48 -4.25 -36.86
N GLN A 543 5.82 -3.75 -38.06
CA GLN A 543 5.57 -4.48 -39.31
C GLN A 543 6.29 -5.84 -39.34
N LEU A 544 7.56 -5.90 -38.93
CA LEU A 544 8.34 -7.14 -38.87
C LEU A 544 7.72 -8.17 -37.92
N ILE A 545 7.21 -7.75 -36.77
CA ILE A 545 6.52 -8.65 -35.82
C ILE A 545 5.21 -9.17 -36.44
N ILE A 546 4.39 -8.29 -37.00
CA ILE A 546 3.10 -8.64 -37.63
C ILE A 546 3.29 -9.65 -38.77
N ALA A 547 4.30 -9.46 -39.60
CA ALA A 547 4.60 -10.36 -40.72
C ALA A 547 5.09 -11.74 -40.26
N ARG A 548 5.74 -11.82 -39.08
CA ARG A 548 6.28 -13.08 -38.53
C ARG A 548 5.25 -13.91 -37.76
N ILE A 549 4.17 -13.32 -37.25
CA ILE A 549 3.16 -14.03 -36.44
C ILE A 549 1.78 -13.95 -37.10
N ALA A 550 1.28 -15.09 -37.58
CA ALA A 550 0.11 -15.16 -38.44
C ALA A 550 -1.20 -14.73 -37.77
N LYS A 551 -1.41 -15.15 -36.52
CA LYS A 551 -2.70 -14.98 -35.80
C LYS A 551 -2.77 -13.73 -34.92
N LEU A 552 -1.73 -12.91 -34.92
CA LEU A 552 -1.66 -11.74 -34.05
C LEU A 552 -2.75 -10.72 -34.40
N THR A 553 -3.60 -10.35 -33.46
CA THR A 553 -4.66 -9.35 -33.64
C THR A 553 -4.40 -8.08 -32.83
N ILE A 554 -3.65 -8.18 -31.75
CA ILE A 554 -3.25 -7.06 -30.90
C ILE A 554 -1.74 -7.12 -30.71
N LEU A 555 -1.06 -6.00 -30.96
CA LEU A 555 0.36 -5.85 -30.69
C LEU A 555 0.58 -4.60 -29.87
N ASN A 556 1.19 -4.75 -28.70
CA ASN A 556 1.54 -3.65 -27.82
C ASN A 556 0.29 -2.84 -27.36
N GLY A 557 -0.87 -3.50 -27.27
CA GLY A 557 -2.14 -2.88 -26.91
C GLY A 557 -2.85 -2.13 -28.05
N THR A 558 -2.36 -2.25 -29.29
CA THR A 558 -2.98 -1.66 -30.48
C THR A 558 -3.39 -2.76 -31.45
N GLU A 559 -4.63 -2.70 -31.93
CA GLU A 559 -5.19 -3.62 -32.93
C GLU A 559 -4.34 -3.62 -34.21
N VAL A 560 -4.19 -4.80 -34.81
CA VAL A 560 -3.54 -5.00 -36.10
C VAL A 560 -4.61 -5.04 -37.18
N LEU A 561 -4.70 -3.98 -37.96
CA LEU A 561 -5.72 -3.87 -39.01
C LEU A 561 -5.39 -4.78 -40.21
N HIS A 562 -6.41 -5.17 -40.97
CA HIS A 562 -6.23 -6.04 -42.13
C HIS A 562 -5.28 -5.45 -43.19
N ASP A 563 -5.44 -4.17 -43.52
CA ASP A 563 -4.58 -3.49 -44.50
C ASP A 563 -3.15 -3.28 -43.99
N GLU A 564 -2.99 -3.03 -42.69
CA GLU A 564 -1.68 -2.97 -42.02
C GLU A 564 -0.97 -4.31 -42.12
N ARG A 565 -1.67 -5.41 -41.81
CA ARG A 565 -1.12 -6.78 -41.93
C ARG A 565 -0.72 -7.10 -43.36
N ARG A 566 -1.57 -6.77 -44.34
CA ARG A 566 -1.25 -6.98 -45.76
C ARG A 566 0.00 -6.20 -46.16
N GLY A 567 0.09 -4.92 -45.76
CA GLY A 567 1.27 -4.09 -46.02
C GLY A 567 2.54 -4.67 -45.38
N ALA A 568 2.48 -5.02 -44.10
CA ALA A 568 3.59 -5.62 -43.37
C ALA A 568 4.08 -6.94 -43.98
N GLU A 569 3.16 -7.83 -44.39
CA GLU A 569 3.49 -9.09 -45.06
C GLU A 569 4.16 -8.85 -46.43
N TYR A 570 3.69 -7.86 -47.19
CA TYR A 570 4.26 -7.50 -48.49
C TYR A 570 5.65 -6.87 -48.37
N ASP A 571 5.83 -5.94 -47.43
CA ASP A 571 7.13 -5.31 -47.15
C ASP A 571 8.14 -6.34 -46.65
N TYR A 572 7.70 -7.30 -45.84
CA TYR A 572 8.51 -8.43 -45.39
C TYR A 572 8.95 -9.34 -46.55
N LEU A 573 8.04 -9.66 -47.47
CA LEU A 573 8.39 -10.42 -48.67
C LEU A 573 9.44 -9.69 -49.50
N LYS A 574 9.22 -8.40 -49.76
CA LYS A 574 10.13 -7.54 -50.52
C LYS A 574 11.52 -7.45 -49.88
N LEU A 575 11.57 -7.30 -48.56
CA LEU A 575 12.81 -7.15 -47.80
C LEU A 575 13.73 -8.37 -47.92
N TYR A 576 13.16 -9.57 -47.86
CA TYR A 576 13.94 -10.82 -47.87
C TYR A 576 13.96 -11.55 -49.23
N LEU A 577 13.31 -11.01 -50.27
CA LEU A 577 13.28 -11.60 -51.62
C LEU A 577 14.68 -11.84 -52.22
N PRO A 578 15.66 -10.91 -52.14
CA PRO A 578 16.99 -11.17 -52.66
C PRO A 578 17.66 -12.39 -52.00
N VAL A 579 17.55 -12.49 -50.67
CA VAL A 579 18.12 -13.60 -49.89
C VAL A 579 17.41 -14.91 -50.22
N TRP A 580 16.09 -14.88 -50.40
CA TRP A 580 15.30 -16.04 -50.81
C TRP A 580 15.73 -16.57 -52.19
N LEU A 581 15.93 -15.70 -53.17
CA LEU A 581 16.37 -16.09 -54.52
C LEU A 581 17.79 -16.67 -54.52
N GLU A 582 18.70 -16.12 -53.71
CA GLU A 582 20.07 -16.66 -53.53
C GLU A 582 20.09 -18.09 -52.95
N THR A 583 19.01 -18.52 -52.31
CA THR A 583 18.90 -19.86 -51.71
C THR A 583 18.37 -20.92 -52.67
N GLU A 584 17.82 -20.55 -53.84
CA GLU A 584 17.19 -21.50 -54.78
C GLU A 584 18.13 -22.60 -55.27
N SER A 585 19.41 -22.27 -55.44
CA SER A 585 20.44 -23.20 -55.90
C SER A 585 21.16 -23.95 -54.76
N ASN A 586 20.82 -23.69 -53.48
CA ASN A 586 21.51 -24.26 -52.33
C ASN A 586 20.54 -24.69 -51.23
N SER A 587 20.27 -26.00 -51.18
CA SER A 587 19.38 -26.62 -50.18
C SER A 587 19.76 -26.28 -48.73
N LYS A 588 21.05 -26.21 -48.38
CA LYS A 588 21.47 -25.87 -47.01
C LYS A 588 21.15 -24.41 -46.67
N LYS A 589 21.41 -23.47 -47.58
CA LYS A 589 21.04 -22.06 -47.40
C LYS A 589 19.53 -21.89 -47.33
N ARG A 590 18.76 -22.65 -48.13
CA ARG A 590 17.30 -22.66 -48.10
C ARG A 590 16.78 -23.08 -46.74
N THR A 591 17.31 -24.16 -46.17
CA THR A 591 16.93 -24.61 -44.81
C THR A 591 17.28 -23.58 -43.75
N LEU A 592 18.48 -22.99 -43.80
CA LEU A 592 18.86 -21.92 -42.87
C LEU A 592 17.92 -20.71 -42.95
N PHE A 593 17.58 -20.27 -44.16
CA PHE A 593 16.64 -19.17 -44.36
C PHE A 593 15.25 -19.51 -43.80
N ILE A 594 14.73 -20.71 -44.09
CA ILE A 594 13.42 -21.14 -43.58
C ILE A 594 13.43 -21.22 -42.05
N ASN A 595 14.54 -21.61 -41.43
CA ASN A 595 14.64 -21.61 -39.97
C ASN A 595 14.56 -20.19 -39.37
N GLU A 596 15.03 -19.17 -40.08
CA GLU A 596 14.95 -17.77 -39.64
C GLU A 596 13.65 -17.08 -40.06
N HIS A 597 13.02 -17.57 -41.12
CA HIS A 597 11.83 -16.99 -41.75
C HIS A 597 10.79 -18.07 -42.10
N PRO A 598 10.28 -18.82 -41.11
CA PRO A 598 9.40 -19.98 -41.34
C PRO A 598 8.08 -19.62 -42.03
N ARG A 599 7.61 -18.38 -41.86
CA ARG A 599 6.42 -17.86 -42.54
C ARG A 599 6.65 -17.47 -44.00
N TYR A 600 7.90 -17.27 -44.44
CA TYR A 600 8.19 -16.75 -45.77
C TYR A 600 7.67 -17.63 -46.90
N PRO A 601 7.84 -18.98 -46.89
CA PRO A 601 7.27 -19.84 -47.93
C PRO A 601 5.75 -19.73 -48.03
N ILE A 602 5.05 -19.67 -46.89
CA ILE A 602 3.59 -19.53 -46.83
C ILE A 602 3.14 -18.19 -47.44
N LEU A 603 3.90 -17.11 -47.18
CA LEU A 603 3.62 -15.80 -47.75
C LEU A 603 3.90 -15.76 -49.26
N VAL A 604 4.94 -16.45 -49.73
CA VAL A 604 5.22 -16.63 -51.16
C VAL A 604 4.07 -17.35 -51.86
N ASP A 605 3.54 -18.42 -51.26
CA ASP A 605 2.39 -19.15 -51.79
C ASP A 605 1.11 -18.28 -51.80
N LYS A 606 0.96 -17.39 -50.81
CA LYS A 606 -0.21 -16.51 -50.66
C LYS A 606 -0.21 -15.33 -51.63
N TYR A 607 0.93 -14.67 -51.85
CA TYR A 607 1.02 -13.42 -52.61
C TYR A 607 1.74 -13.55 -53.96
N GLY A 608 2.50 -14.62 -54.17
CA GLY A 608 3.39 -14.76 -55.32
C GLY A 608 4.63 -13.88 -55.23
N ILE A 609 5.63 -14.19 -56.07
CA ILE A 609 6.89 -13.43 -56.17
C ILE A 609 7.01 -12.63 -57.48
N ALA A 610 6.13 -12.85 -58.45
CA ALA A 610 6.22 -12.27 -59.79
C ALA A 610 5.95 -10.75 -59.81
N ASP A 611 5.10 -10.25 -58.92
CA ASP A 611 4.67 -8.85 -58.85
C ASP A 611 5.48 -8.01 -57.86
N ILE A 612 6.45 -8.62 -57.14
CA ILE A 612 7.26 -7.93 -56.14
C ILE A 612 8.48 -7.30 -56.83
N PRO A 613 8.63 -5.97 -56.84
CA PRO A 613 9.77 -5.31 -57.46
C PRO A 613 11.06 -5.76 -56.78
N SER A 614 11.93 -6.49 -57.51
CA SER A 614 13.29 -6.81 -57.08
C SER A 614 14.15 -5.55 -57.11
N ALA A 615 13.97 -4.70 -56.10
CA ALA A 615 14.90 -3.62 -55.84
C ALA A 615 16.04 -4.21 -55.00
N LYS A 616 17.26 -4.21 -55.56
CA LYS A 616 18.48 -4.38 -54.75
C LYS A 616 18.36 -3.43 -53.55
N PRO A 617 18.64 -3.87 -52.32
CA PRO A 617 18.62 -2.97 -51.18
C PRO A 617 19.71 -1.93 -51.42
N LYS A 618 19.31 -0.70 -51.76
CA LYS A 618 20.16 0.45 -51.47
C LYS A 618 20.25 0.48 -49.96
N VAL A 619 21.38 0.04 -49.43
CA VAL A 619 21.87 0.52 -48.15
C VAL A 619 22.17 2.00 -48.35
N GLU A 620 21.14 2.83 -48.39
CA GLU A 620 21.33 4.21 -48.01
C GLU A 620 21.40 4.15 -46.49
N MET A 621 22.64 4.22 -45.98
CA MET A 621 22.89 4.71 -44.63
C MET A 621 21.92 5.88 -44.42
N ILE A 622 21.06 5.81 -43.40
CA ILE A 622 20.31 6.98 -42.98
C ILE A 622 21.37 8.00 -42.60
N SER A 623 21.67 8.89 -43.53
CA SER A 623 22.64 9.94 -43.36
C SER A 623 22.11 10.78 -42.20
N ASN A 624 22.80 10.75 -41.07
CA ASN A 624 22.56 11.67 -39.96
C ASN A 624 22.81 13.13 -40.41
N VAL A 625 23.39 13.32 -41.60
CA VAL A 625 23.56 14.61 -42.25
C VAL A 625 22.33 14.95 -43.10
N ILE A 626 21.67 16.05 -42.77
CA ILE A 626 20.64 16.72 -43.58
C ILE A 626 21.19 18.02 -44.18
N THR A 627 20.66 18.43 -45.31
CA THR A 627 20.97 19.71 -45.98
C THR A 627 19.81 20.67 -45.77
N VAL A 628 20.00 21.72 -44.98
CA VAL A 628 19.00 22.79 -44.78
C VAL A 628 19.43 24.05 -45.53
N GLU A 629 18.46 24.87 -45.91
CA GLU A 629 18.69 26.16 -46.57
C GLU A 629 18.45 27.30 -45.58
N PHE A 630 19.51 28.04 -45.22
CA PHE A 630 19.38 29.21 -44.35
C PHE A 630 19.00 30.45 -45.17
N VAL A 631 17.94 31.14 -44.77
CA VAL A 631 17.42 32.34 -45.46
C VAL A 631 17.30 33.48 -44.44
N CYS A 632 17.75 34.69 -44.80
CA CYS A 632 17.44 35.89 -44.04
C CYS A 632 16.36 36.67 -44.79
N PRO A 633 15.10 36.69 -44.31
CA PRO A 633 14.02 37.41 -44.99
C PRO A 633 14.24 38.93 -45.09
N ASP A 634 15.01 39.48 -44.15
CA ASP A 634 15.18 40.92 -43.94
C ASP A 634 16.40 41.51 -44.69
N ASP A 635 17.18 40.69 -45.41
CA ASP A 635 18.33 41.14 -46.20
C ASP A 635 18.01 41.22 -47.71
N PRO A 636 17.77 42.42 -48.27
CA PRO A 636 17.45 42.59 -49.69
C PRO A 636 18.63 42.31 -50.63
N HIS A 637 19.85 42.07 -50.11
CA HIS A 637 21.03 41.75 -50.90
C HIS A 637 21.33 40.24 -51.02
N GLN A 638 20.54 39.36 -50.37
CA GLN A 638 20.65 37.90 -50.48
C GLN A 638 19.33 37.22 -50.88
N PRO A 639 18.95 37.24 -52.17
CA PRO A 639 17.71 36.60 -52.63
C PRO A 639 17.76 35.05 -52.70
N ARG A 640 18.92 34.43 -52.42
CA ARG A 640 19.09 32.96 -52.45
C ARG A 640 19.64 32.48 -51.11
N GLY A 641 18.98 31.47 -50.54
CA GLY A 641 19.39 30.88 -49.27
C GLY A 641 20.73 30.15 -49.35
N ILE A 642 21.40 30.05 -48.20
CA ILE A 642 22.69 29.37 -48.06
C ILE A 642 22.44 27.94 -47.62
N LYS A 643 22.66 26.98 -48.53
CA LYS A 643 22.53 25.55 -48.22
C LYS A 643 23.72 25.05 -47.40
N ARG A 644 23.43 24.37 -46.29
CA ARG A 644 24.43 23.74 -45.43
C ARG A 644 24.01 22.36 -44.97
N LYS A 645 25.00 21.47 -44.94
CA LYS A 645 24.90 20.14 -44.34
C LYS A 645 25.10 20.24 -42.83
N ILE A 646 24.14 19.75 -42.06
CA ILE A 646 24.13 19.72 -40.61
C ILE A 646 23.70 18.33 -40.11
N LEU A 647 23.97 18.02 -38.86
CA LEU A 647 23.55 16.74 -38.27
C LEU A 647 22.15 16.85 -37.66
N LYS A 648 21.33 15.80 -37.72
CA LYS A 648 19.97 15.79 -37.16
C LYS A 648 19.95 15.83 -35.63
N ASP A 649 20.99 15.29 -34.99
CA ASP A 649 21.21 15.30 -33.53
C ASP A 649 21.95 16.56 -33.03
N MET A 650 22.23 17.51 -33.92
CA MET A 650 22.86 18.77 -33.54
C MET A 650 21.92 19.58 -32.62
N GLU A 651 22.47 20.21 -31.58
CA GLU A 651 21.72 21.12 -30.72
C GLU A 651 21.42 22.44 -31.43
N VAL A 652 20.26 23.05 -31.15
CA VAL A 652 19.86 24.36 -31.69
C VAL A 652 20.93 25.43 -31.45
N GLN A 653 21.59 25.43 -30.29
CA GLN A 653 22.66 26.37 -29.96
C GLN A 653 23.83 26.33 -30.97
N LYS A 654 24.20 25.13 -31.43
CA LYS A 654 25.26 24.98 -32.44
C LYS A 654 24.78 25.49 -33.80
N MET A 655 23.49 25.34 -34.09
CA MET A 655 22.86 25.88 -35.30
C MET A 655 22.80 27.41 -35.30
N ILE A 656 22.51 28.03 -34.15
CA ILE A 656 22.60 29.48 -33.91
C ILE A 656 24.03 29.96 -34.17
N GLY A 657 25.03 29.27 -33.61
CA GLY A 657 26.45 29.59 -33.85
C GLY A 657 26.90 29.39 -35.31
N LEU A 658 26.26 28.48 -36.05
CA LEU A 658 26.47 28.35 -37.50
C LEU A 658 25.86 29.55 -38.23
N ALA A 659 24.62 29.92 -37.94
CA ALA A 659 23.95 31.07 -38.54
C ALA A 659 24.71 32.39 -38.29
N GLN A 660 25.23 32.60 -37.07
CA GLN A 660 26.10 33.75 -36.73
C GLN A 660 27.31 33.88 -37.67
N ARG A 661 27.94 32.74 -38.00
CA ARG A 661 29.10 32.69 -38.90
C ARG A 661 28.71 32.87 -40.36
N LEU A 662 27.57 32.32 -40.78
CA LEU A 662 27.11 32.41 -42.16
C LEU A 662 26.69 33.84 -42.53
N PHE A 663 26.00 34.53 -41.62
CA PHE A 663 25.45 35.86 -41.87
C PHE A 663 26.24 36.99 -41.22
N LYS A 664 27.37 36.69 -40.56
CA LYS A 664 28.27 37.67 -39.92
C LYS A 664 27.51 38.68 -39.06
N THR A 665 26.71 38.18 -38.12
CA THR A 665 25.73 38.95 -37.33
C THR A 665 26.34 39.97 -36.36
N GLY A 666 27.63 40.27 -36.44
CA GLY A 666 28.30 41.30 -35.63
C GLY A 666 28.29 41.02 -34.12
N GLY A 667 28.14 39.75 -33.71
CA GLY A 667 28.05 39.36 -32.30
C GLY A 667 26.62 39.29 -31.75
N LYS A 668 25.60 39.65 -32.54
CA LYS A 668 24.20 39.45 -32.15
C LYS A 668 23.81 37.96 -32.27
N ILE A 669 22.95 37.50 -31.36
CA ILE A 669 22.42 36.13 -31.36
C ILE A 669 21.17 36.09 -32.24
N PRO A 670 21.20 35.38 -33.39
CA PRO A 670 20.05 35.29 -34.27
C PRO A 670 18.94 34.45 -33.65
N ALA A 671 17.71 34.91 -33.81
CA ALA A 671 16.52 34.10 -33.66
C ALA A 671 16.35 33.21 -34.89
N LEU A 672 16.15 31.92 -34.65
CA LEU A 672 15.95 30.92 -35.71
C LEU A 672 14.52 30.41 -35.68
N SER A 673 13.96 30.23 -36.87
CA SER A 673 12.73 29.47 -37.09
C SER A 673 12.88 28.66 -38.36
N PHE A 674 11.98 27.70 -38.61
CA PHE A 674 12.01 26.94 -39.85
C PHE A 674 10.60 26.74 -40.42
N ILE A 675 10.54 26.53 -41.73
CA ILE A 675 9.32 26.22 -42.48
C ILE A 675 9.46 24.79 -43.03
N PRO A 676 8.61 23.84 -42.61
CA PRO A 676 8.59 22.49 -43.15
C PRO A 676 8.25 22.49 -44.63
N ARG A 677 8.94 21.69 -45.44
CA ARG A 677 8.70 21.65 -46.89
C ARG A 677 7.38 20.96 -47.29
N ASN A 678 6.85 20.06 -46.44
CA ASN A 678 5.74 19.15 -46.76
C ASN A 678 4.45 19.40 -45.96
N LEU A 679 4.44 20.37 -45.05
CA LEU A 679 3.27 20.77 -44.23
C LEU A 679 3.11 22.29 -44.35
N SER A 680 1.99 22.83 -43.89
CA SER A 680 1.58 24.25 -43.96
C SER A 680 2.73 25.28 -43.85
N ASN A 681 2.53 26.48 -44.42
CA ASN A 681 3.44 27.64 -44.31
C ASN A 681 3.62 28.17 -42.86
N ASP A 682 3.37 27.34 -41.85
CA ASP A 682 3.49 27.68 -40.44
C ASP A 682 4.96 27.72 -40.04
N GLU A 683 5.38 28.89 -39.57
CA GLU A 683 6.74 29.13 -39.12
C GLU A 683 6.91 28.60 -37.68
N ILE A 684 7.83 27.64 -37.49
CA ILE A 684 8.09 27.02 -36.19
C ILE A 684 9.37 27.62 -35.59
N SER A 685 9.25 28.21 -34.40
CA SER A 685 10.37 28.84 -33.68
C SER A 685 11.31 27.80 -33.05
N LEU A 686 12.63 27.99 -33.22
CA LEU A 686 13.69 27.21 -32.57
C LEU A 686 14.17 27.92 -31.30
N ASP A 687 13.32 27.88 -30.28
CA ASP A 687 13.41 28.67 -29.05
C ASP A 687 14.16 27.99 -27.89
N LYS A 688 14.51 26.70 -28.00
CA LYS A 688 15.21 25.93 -26.96
C LYS A 688 16.64 25.59 -27.40
N PRO A 689 17.67 26.34 -26.98
CA PRO A 689 19.05 26.19 -27.47
C PRO A 689 19.68 24.81 -27.17
N LEU A 690 19.32 24.18 -26.06
CA LEU A 690 19.87 22.89 -25.62
C LEU A 690 19.14 21.67 -26.20
N GLN A 691 18.08 21.90 -26.99
CA GLN A 691 17.32 20.81 -27.60
C GLN A 691 17.95 20.39 -28.93
N GLU A 692 17.83 19.11 -29.29
CA GLU A 692 18.27 18.59 -30.58
C GLU A 692 17.32 18.99 -31.72
N LEU A 693 17.83 19.10 -32.95
CA LEU A 693 16.99 19.40 -34.13
C LEU A 693 15.98 18.27 -34.45
N SER A 694 16.28 17.04 -34.05
CA SER A 694 15.39 15.88 -34.14
C SER A 694 14.04 16.10 -33.45
N TYR A 695 14.02 16.81 -32.31
CA TYR A 695 12.82 17.18 -31.56
C TYR A 695 11.88 18.06 -32.37
N TYR A 696 12.43 18.95 -33.19
CA TYR A 696 11.67 19.85 -34.05
C TYR A 696 11.29 19.22 -35.40
N SER A 697 11.64 17.95 -35.63
CA SER A 697 11.30 17.20 -36.86
C SER A 697 11.82 17.83 -38.16
N ILE A 698 12.95 18.56 -38.11
CA ILE A 698 13.56 19.19 -39.30
C ILE A 698 14.08 18.10 -40.28
N GLN A 699 13.76 18.26 -41.56
CA GLN A 699 14.08 17.31 -42.64
C GLN A 699 15.07 17.87 -43.67
N ASP A 700 15.57 16.99 -44.54
CA ASP A 700 16.44 17.37 -45.65
C ASP A 700 15.69 18.28 -46.64
N GLY A 701 16.25 19.45 -46.91
CA GLY A 701 15.69 20.45 -47.82
C GLY A 701 14.76 21.48 -47.16
N ASP A 702 14.56 21.44 -45.84
CA ASP A 702 13.79 22.47 -45.12
C ASP A 702 14.51 23.84 -45.10
N GLN A 703 13.71 24.90 -44.96
CA GLN A 703 14.20 26.27 -44.91
C GLN A 703 14.25 26.80 -43.48
N VAL A 704 15.40 27.34 -43.08
CA VAL A 704 15.64 27.90 -41.76
C VAL A 704 15.77 29.41 -41.91
N LEU A 705 14.85 30.14 -41.29
CA LEU A 705 14.85 31.59 -41.27
C LEU A 705 15.76 32.10 -40.16
N VAL A 706 16.56 33.12 -40.49
CA VAL A 706 17.55 33.71 -39.59
C VAL A 706 17.26 35.21 -39.46
N ARG A 707 17.01 35.70 -38.25
CA ARG A 707 16.74 37.12 -37.95
C ARG A 707 17.60 37.59 -36.77
N TRP A 708 18.25 38.75 -36.82
CA TRP A 708 19.18 39.24 -35.77
C TRP A 708 19.31 40.76 -35.66
#